data_AF-R7CUC2-F1
#
_entry.id   AF-R7CUC2-F1
#
_cell.length_a   1.000
_cell.length_b   1.000
_cell.length_c   1.000
_cell.angle_alpha   90.00
_cell.angle_beta   90.00
_cell.angle_gamma   90.00
#
_symmetry.space_group_name_H-M   'P 1'
#
loop_
_entity.id
_entity.type
_entity.pdbx_description
1 polymer ?
#
loop_
_entity_poly.entity_id
_entity_poly.type
_entity_poly.pdbx_seq_one_letter_code
_entity_poly.pdbx_strand_id
1 'polypeptide(L)'
;MNRELSVLFALPSAFLLKGLLISVLLLSTPVDKLCAQTMKWEDFLERLTVDEETSADQWDELAELHAHPFNLNTATREQLEQLPFLSPVQISHILTYLHTYGPLRDFSELQLVAGVDYETRAMLSLFVVCRPVEEKGAVPFPWREVLRHGRQEAVARVDIPFYYRKGYYTYPPEVLQRYPNRRYLGSRFYHSLRYRLASGERLTAGFTLENDAGEPFFAAGNKGYDYASAYVLLHDVGPLHTVALGDYRLRFGQGLVVNTRFASGKQTVMDGAGSRGEGITRHASTSEQDYLRGLAVDWQKGGWGLAAFYSFRRQDATLKHGFITALKTDGLHRTRSEMEKKHDVHNQLTGIHLSYDAVRWHIGLTGVYTVFDKVLKPQFYYQQHDPRGRQFAAVGADYRLDLHRWSFAGETAVSGNGAVAALHTLAYRPLTALHLLLLHRHYAKDYEGIFARSFGEGNQVRNEDGLYAGLEWLPGRDLKLTAYTDWFRFPAPRYRVSFPRSKGTEAFVQLVGKCGKKSDWLLRYRYKQRERDVLADRKESAEGPVTVRRHTGKGQWRWQATSACLLKTTLDYVQNGASDKGNEQGYQLTQAIDLKPSAGEWECEAGGGYFHTDGYDTRIYAYERGLLYTYSFPAYEGEGVHGYLWGRYDINSLLTVIVKYVYTGYFDRDRIGSGTQEIEGRNKQDLYVQLKVTF
;
A
#
# COMPACT_ATOMS: atom_id res chain seq x y z
N MET A 1 71.41 17.96 -30.28
CA MET A 1 70.65 17.85 -31.54
C MET A 1 69.44 16.95 -31.26
N ASN A 2 68.27 17.57 -31.06
CA ASN A 2 66.87 17.10 -31.29
C ASN A 2 66.58 15.58 -31.14
N ARG A 3 65.57 15.08 -30.40
CA ARG A 3 64.21 15.59 -30.14
C ARG A 3 63.50 14.72 -29.05
N GLU A 4 62.72 15.38 -28.18
CA GLU A 4 61.39 14.99 -27.61
C GLU A 4 61.26 13.65 -26.83
N LEU A 5 61.08 13.55 -25.49
CA LEU A 5 60.36 14.33 -24.46
C LEU A 5 58.83 14.39 -24.63
N SER A 6 58.12 13.33 -24.18
CA SER A 6 56.78 13.40 -23.55
C SER A 6 56.17 12.02 -23.28
N VAL A 7 56.45 11.42 -22.10
CA VAL A 7 55.51 10.49 -21.43
C VAL A 7 55.67 10.64 -19.92
N LEU A 8 54.84 11.51 -19.33
CA LEU A 8 54.67 11.65 -17.88
C LEU A 8 53.18 11.88 -17.62
N PHE A 9 52.66 11.16 -16.61
CA PHE A 9 51.33 11.25 -16.01
C PHE A 9 50.13 10.62 -16.74
N ALA A 10 49.88 9.35 -16.43
CA ALA A 10 48.51 8.79 -16.30
C ALA A 10 48.54 7.57 -15.37
N LEU A 11 48.44 7.81 -14.05
CA LEU A 11 48.08 6.78 -13.06
C LEU A 11 46.74 7.19 -12.42
N PRO A 12 45.81 6.25 -12.20
CA PRO A 12 44.39 6.56 -12.09
C PRO A 12 44.03 7.05 -10.68
N SER A 13 43.42 8.23 -10.64
CA SER A 13 42.76 8.87 -9.49
C SER A 13 41.74 7.97 -8.74
N ALA A 14 41.33 6.85 -9.34
CA ALA A 14 40.41 5.87 -8.77
C ALA A 14 40.99 5.05 -7.59
N PHE A 15 42.32 4.83 -7.53
CA PHE A 15 42.93 4.03 -6.46
C PHE A 15 43.14 4.84 -5.17
N LEU A 16 43.50 6.12 -5.30
CA LEU A 16 43.64 7.04 -4.17
C LEU A 16 42.28 7.37 -3.52
N LEU A 17 41.21 7.50 -4.33
CA LEU A 17 39.86 7.70 -3.79
C LEU A 17 39.36 6.48 -3.00
N LYS A 18 39.64 5.24 -3.47
CA LYS A 18 39.29 4.00 -2.76
C LYS A 18 40.03 3.89 -1.41
N GLY A 19 41.32 4.23 -1.37
CA GLY A 19 42.09 4.21 -0.12
C GLY A 19 41.63 5.26 0.89
N LEU A 20 41.25 6.45 0.41
CA LEU A 20 40.75 7.54 1.27
C LEU A 20 39.34 7.23 1.82
N LEU A 21 38.48 6.59 1.03
CA LEU A 21 37.14 6.18 1.47
C LEU A 21 37.21 5.11 2.56
N ILE A 22 38.10 4.12 2.41
CA ILE A 22 38.28 3.02 3.37
C ILE A 22 38.92 3.51 4.68
N SER A 23 39.82 4.50 4.62
CA SER A 23 40.47 5.07 5.82
C SER A 23 39.57 6.01 6.62
N VAL A 24 38.67 6.75 5.96
CA VAL A 24 37.62 7.55 6.63
C VAL A 24 36.55 6.66 7.29
N LEU A 25 36.28 5.48 6.71
CA LEU A 25 35.40 4.44 7.26
C LEU A 25 35.95 3.77 8.55
N LEU A 26 37.27 3.76 8.75
CA LEU A 26 37.93 3.10 9.89
C LEU A 26 38.26 4.04 11.06
N LEU A 27 38.30 5.36 10.86
CA LEU A 27 38.76 6.33 11.87
C LEU A 27 37.64 7.07 12.63
N SER A 28 36.37 6.74 12.41
CA SER A 28 35.22 7.50 12.96
C SER A 28 34.33 6.70 13.92
N THR A 29 34.91 5.95 14.86
CA THR A 29 34.15 5.32 15.96
C THR A 29 34.33 6.05 17.30
N PRO A 30 33.55 7.10 17.60
CA PRO A 30 33.22 7.40 18.98
C PRO A 30 32.17 6.39 19.47
N VAL A 31 32.45 5.80 20.63
CA VAL A 31 31.50 5.05 21.45
C VAL A 31 30.76 6.08 22.30
N ASP A 32 29.47 6.25 22.06
CA ASP A 32 28.58 6.74 23.10
C ASP A 32 27.09 6.42 22.84
N LYS A 33 26.45 6.12 23.98
CA LYS A 33 25.03 5.99 24.36
C LYS A 33 24.01 5.25 23.47
N LEU A 34 23.18 4.49 24.18
CA LEU A 34 22.04 3.68 23.72
C LEU A 34 21.07 4.54 22.90
N CYS A 35 20.97 4.32 21.59
CA CYS A 35 19.83 4.85 20.82
C CYS A 35 18.58 4.03 21.14
N ALA A 36 17.47 4.73 21.35
CA ALA A 36 16.14 4.16 21.49
C ALA A 36 15.80 3.26 20.30
N GLN A 37 14.99 2.22 20.55
CA GLN A 37 14.50 1.30 19.53
C GLN A 37 13.41 1.98 18.71
N THR A 38 13.79 2.86 17.79
CA THR A 38 12.86 3.55 16.90
C THR A 38 13.11 3.14 15.48
N MET A 39 12.14 2.42 14.89
CA MET A 39 12.10 2.24 13.44
C MET A 39 11.66 3.56 12.80
N LYS A 40 12.16 3.87 11.61
CA LYS A 40 11.60 4.97 10.83
C LYS A 40 10.44 4.46 9.97
N TRP A 41 9.52 5.36 9.66
CA TRP A 41 8.36 5.06 8.83
C TRP A 41 8.76 4.53 7.44
N GLU A 42 9.79 5.12 6.87
CA GLU A 42 10.38 4.80 5.58
C GLU A 42 10.87 3.34 5.55
N ASP A 43 11.55 2.92 6.63
CA ASP A 43 12.08 1.56 6.76
C ASP A 43 10.96 0.54 6.83
N PHE A 44 9.88 0.88 7.54
CA PHE A 44 8.72 0.00 7.68
C PHE A 44 8.10 -0.27 6.31
N LEU A 45 7.93 0.78 5.50
CA LEU A 45 7.37 0.65 4.17
C LEU A 45 8.21 -0.22 3.26
N GLU A 46 9.51 0.04 3.16
CA GLU A 46 10.38 -0.75 2.29
C GLU A 46 10.49 -2.22 2.70
N ARG A 47 10.37 -2.53 4.00
CA ARG A 47 10.31 -3.91 4.47
C ARG A 47 9.02 -4.60 4.04
N LEU A 48 7.90 -3.88 4.05
CA LEU A 48 6.61 -4.46 3.67
C LEU A 48 6.30 -4.36 2.17
N THR A 49 6.97 -3.51 1.38
CA THR A 49 6.77 -3.41 -0.08
C THR A 49 7.71 -4.33 -0.84
N VAL A 50 7.16 -5.39 -1.44
CA VAL A 50 7.90 -6.33 -2.33
C VAL A 50 7.36 -6.29 -3.75
N ASP A 51 6.06 -6.02 -3.91
CA ASP A 51 5.47 -5.77 -5.21
C ASP A 51 5.24 -4.28 -5.37
N GLU A 52 6.20 -3.62 -6.02
CA GLU A 52 6.21 -2.15 -6.18
C GLU A 52 5.18 -1.68 -7.24
N GLU A 53 4.51 -2.64 -7.91
CA GLU A 53 3.31 -2.42 -8.73
C GLU A 53 2.02 -2.28 -7.88
N THR A 54 2.09 -2.49 -6.57
CA THR A 54 0.97 -2.30 -5.65
C THR A 54 0.58 -0.83 -5.58
N SER A 55 -0.70 -0.51 -5.80
CA SER A 55 -1.20 0.88 -5.86
C SER A 55 -0.90 1.66 -4.58
N ALA A 56 -0.43 2.91 -4.71
CA ALA A 56 -0.07 3.80 -3.60
C ALA A 56 -1.18 3.92 -2.53
N ASP A 57 -2.45 3.95 -2.97
CA ASP A 57 -3.68 4.00 -2.18
C ASP A 57 -3.79 2.93 -1.07
N GLN A 58 -3.07 1.82 -1.24
CA GLN A 58 -3.12 0.68 -0.31
C GLN A 58 -2.41 0.96 1.01
N TRP A 59 -1.48 1.90 1.02
CA TRP A 59 -0.71 2.18 2.22
C TRP A 59 -1.34 3.27 3.08
N ASP A 60 -2.19 4.14 2.52
CA ASP A 60 -2.80 5.31 3.20
C ASP A 60 -3.38 5.02 4.58
N GLU A 61 -3.97 3.84 4.79
CA GLU A 61 -4.47 3.43 6.11
C GLU A 61 -3.36 3.32 7.16
N LEU A 62 -2.20 2.79 6.80
CA LEU A 62 -1.05 2.70 7.69
C LEU A 62 -0.41 4.08 7.91
N ALA A 63 -0.31 4.94 6.89
CA ALA A 63 0.17 6.31 7.11
C ALA A 63 -0.74 7.05 8.08
N GLU A 64 -2.04 6.83 7.96
CA GLU A 64 -3.03 7.40 8.85
C GLU A 64 -2.89 6.92 10.30
N LEU A 65 -2.67 5.61 10.49
CA LEU A 65 -2.41 5.04 11.81
C LEU A 65 -1.06 5.52 12.39
N HIS A 66 -0.03 5.66 11.56
CA HIS A 66 1.27 6.19 11.98
C HIS A 66 1.20 7.68 12.36
N ALA A 67 0.46 8.49 11.61
CA ALA A 67 0.24 9.89 11.96
C ALA A 67 -0.61 10.07 13.22
N HIS A 68 -1.43 9.07 13.55
CA HIS A 68 -2.36 9.08 14.68
C HIS A 68 -2.33 7.76 15.46
N PRO A 69 -1.24 7.49 16.20
CA PRO A 69 -1.08 6.24 16.94
C PRO A 69 -2.09 6.16 18.09
N PHE A 70 -2.61 4.97 18.34
CA PHE A 70 -3.55 4.70 19.44
C PHE A 70 -2.82 4.31 20.72
N ASN A 71 -3.47 4.47 21.87
CA ASN A 71 -2.87 4.12 23.15
C ASN A 71 -2.92 2.59 23.35
N LEU A 72 -1.77 1.96 23.53
CA LEU A 72 -1.68 0.51 23.68
C LEU A 72 -2.42 0.01 24.93
N ASN A 73 -2.48 0.81 25.99
CA ASN A 73 -3.13 0.46 27.25
C ASN A 73 -4.66 0.41 27.16
N THR A 74 -5.25 1.08 26.17
CA THR A 74 -6.70 1.07 25.89
C THR A 74 -7.03 0.37 24.57
N ALA A 75 -6.02 -0.21 23.90
CA ALA A 75 -6.16 -0.79 22.59
C ALA A 75 -7.09 -2.01 22.61
N THR A 76 -8.04 -2.04 21.68
CA THR A 76 -8.88 -3.21 21.47
C THR A 76 -8.19 -4.24 20.56
N ARG A 77 -8.71 -5.47 20.54
CA ARG A 77 -8.20 -6.50 19.61
C ARG A 77 -8.32 -6.03 18.17
N GLU A 78 -9.44 -5.43 17.82
CA GLU A 78 -9.78 -4.95 16.47
C GLU A 78 -8.79 -3.87 16.03
N GLN A 79 -8.40 -2.96 16.94
CA GLN A 79 -7.38 -1.94 16.66
C GLN A 79 -6.00 -2.56 16.41
N LEU A 80 -5.59 -3.55 17.20
CA LEU A 80 -4.32 -4.26 16.99
C LEU A 80 -4.32 -5.09 15.70
N GLU A 81 -5.46 -5.68 15.33
CA GLU A 81 -5.61 -6.43 14.07
C GLU A 81 -5.57 -5.54 12.82
N GLN A 82 -5.62 -4.21 12.96
CA GLN A 82 -5.36 -3.28 11.85
C GLN A 82 -3.87 -3.27 11.46
N LEU A 83 -2.98 -3.74 12.34
CA LEU A 83 -1.53 -3.76 12.11
C LEU A 83 -1.15 -5.05 11.38
N PRO A 84 -0.73 -4.98 10.10
CA PRO A 84 -0.57 -6.17 9.24
C PRO A 84 0.63 -7.05 9.63
N PHE A 85 1.49 -6.57 10.51
CA PHE A 85 2.68 -7.26 10.98
C PHE A 85 2.47 -7.95 12.34
N LEU A 86 1.26 -7.90 12.92
CA LEU A 86 0.94 -8.59 14.16
C LEU A 86 0.16 -9.87 13.88
N SER A 87 0.65 -10.97 14.45
CA SER A 87 -0.05 -12.25 14.40
C SER A 87 -1.14 -12.35 15.46
N PRO A 88 -2.20 -13.16 15.26
CA PRO A 88 -3.25 -13.36 16.26
C PRO A 88 -2.70 -13.75 17.65
N VAL A 89 -1.63 -14.54 17.66
CA VAL A 89 -0.95 -14.98 18.89
C VAL A 89 -0.20 -13.83 19.56
N GLN A 90 0.51 -13.00 18.81
CA GLN A 90 1.16 -11.81 19.37
C GLN A 90 0.12 -10.84 19.95
N ILE A 91 -0.98 -10.59 19.24
CA ILE A 91 -2.09 -9.77 19.73
C ILE A 91 -2.65 -10.36 21.04
N SER A 92 -2.87 -11.67 21.07
CA SER A 92 -3.36 -12.34 22.27
C SER A 92 -2.38 -12.22 23.45
N HIS A 93 -1.07 -12.37 23.21
CA HIS A 93 -0.06 -12.21 24.26
C HIS A 93 0.02 -10.77 24.77
N ILE A 94 -0.07 -9.76 23.89
CA ILE A 94 -0.09 -8.34 24.26
C ILE A 94 -1.32 -8.06 25.16
N LEU A 95 -2.51 -8.46 24.72
CA LEU A 95 -3.75 -8.25 25.47
C LEU A 95 -3.75 -9.02 26.81
N THR A 96 -3.23 -10.25 26.81
CA THR A 96 -3.11 -11.06 28.04
C THR A 96 -2.15 -10.42 29.03
N TYR A 97 -1.03 -9.86 28.57
CA TYR A 97 -0.09 -9.14 29.40
C TYR A 97 -0.76 -7.93 30.05
N LEU A 98 -1.46 -7.10 29.27
CA LEU A 98 -2.20 -5.93 29.77
C LEU A 98 -3.28 -6.31 30.79
N HIS A 99 -4.00 -7.41 30.56
CA HIS A 99 -5.04 -7.90 31.48
C HIS A 99 -4.45 -8.47 32.79
N THR A 100 -3.29 -9.15 32.71
CA THR A 100 -2.71 -9.86 33.87
C THR A 100 -1.83 -8.96 34.74
N TYR A 101 -1.04 -8.08 34.12
CA TYR A 101 -0.06 -7.24 34.80
C TYR A 101 -0.49 -5.77 34.91
N GLY A 102 -1.57 -5.38 34.20
CA GLY A 102 -2.08 -4.01 34.16
C GLY A 102 -1.48 -3.17 33.03
N PRO A 103 -1.76 -1.85 33.00
CA PRO A 103 -1.28 -0.94 31.98
C PRO A 103 0.26 -0.86 31.93
N LEU A 104 0.82 -0.85 30.72
CA LEU A 104 2.24 -0.61 30.46
C LEU A 104 2.62 0.79 30.95
N ARG A 105 3.69 0.87 31.73
CA ARG A 105 4.29 2.15 32.14
C ARG A 105 5.29 2.63 31.10
N ASP A 106 6.07 1.70 30.55
CA ASP A 106 7.07 1.99 29.53
C ASP A 106 6.98 1.01 28.35
N PHE A 107 7.27 1.51 27.15
CA PHE A 107 7.22 0.70 25.93
C PHE A 107 8.22 -0.48 25.97
N SER A 108 9.30 -0.36 26.74
CA SER A 108 10.31 -1.41 26.92
C SER A 108 9.75 -2.67 27.57
N GLU A 109 8.66 -2.57 28.35
CA GLU A 109 7.98 -3.72 28.95
C GLU A 109 7.48 -4.73 27.91
N LEU A 110 7.24 -4.30 26.66
CA LEU A 110 6.88 -5.22 25.57
C LEU A 110 7.94 -6.31 25.32
N GLN A 111 9.18 -6.13 25.79
CA GLN A 111 10.19 -7.18 25.74
C GLN A 111 9.85 -8.41 26.59
N LEU A 112 8.94 -8.25 27.56
CA LEU A 112 8.46 -9.31 28.44
C LEU A 112 7.29 -10.10 27.81
N VAL A 113 6.69 -9.58 26.73
CA VAL A 113 5.59 -10.24 26.03
C VAL A 113 6.16 -11.32 25.12
N ALA A 114 5.78 -12.57 25.39
CA ALA A 114 6.25 -13.72 24.60
C ALA A 114 5.90 -13.56 23.11
N GLY A 115 6.86 -13.84 22.22
CA GLY A 115 6.64 -13.81 20.77
C GLY A 115 6.64 -12.41 20.13
N VAL A 116 6.82 -11.34 20.91
CA VAL A 116 7.00 -9.97 20.36
C VAL A 116 8.50 -9.69 20.28
N ASP A 117 9.09 -9.98 19.12
CA ASP A 117 10.53 -9.83 18.89
C ASP A 117 10.97 -8.35 18.77
N TYR A 118 12.27 -8.13 18.58
CA TYR A 118 12.80 -6.77 18.42
C TYR A 118 12.17 -6.03 17.24
N GLU A 119 12.00 -6.70 16.11
CA GLU A 119 11.50 -6.07 14.88
C GLU A 119 10.03 -5.69 15.03
N THR A 120 9.23 -6.58 15.58
CA THR A 120 7.82 -6.38 15.90
C THR A 120 7.65 -5.19 16.86
N ARG A 121 8.48 -5.08 17.91
CA ARG A 121 8.46 -3.92 18.81
C ARG A 121 8.86 -2.62 18.10
N ALA A 122 9.87 -2.68 17.23
CA ALA A 122 10.30 -1.52 16.45
C ALA A 122 9.17 -1.06 15.50
N MET A 123 8.46 -1.99 14.85
CA MET A 123 7.27 -1.67 14.04
C MET A 123 6.12 -1.13 14.90
N LEU A 124 5.81 -1.74 16.04
CA LEU A 124 4.79 -1.27 16.98
C LEU A 124 5.02 0.19 17.39
N SER A 125 6.28 0.60 17.59
CA SER A 125 6.62 1.97 18.01
C SER A 125 6.13 3.07 17.04
N LEU A 126 5.81 2.71 15.79
CA LEU A 126 5.24 3.61 14.79
C LEU A 126 3.73 3.83 14.94
N PHE A 127 3.01 2.88 15.53
CA PHE A 127 1.53 2.87 15.50
C PHE A 127 0.88 2.99 16.86
N VAL A 128 1.65 2.84 17.94
CA VAL A 128 1.11 2.85 19.29
C VAL A 128 1.91 3.77 20.22
N VAL A 129 1.21 4.34 21.19
CA VAL A 129 1.80 5.11 22.29
C VAL A 129 1.46 4.46 23.62
N CYS A 130 2.35 4.58 24.60
CA CYS A 130 2.05 4.20 25.99
C CYS A 130 1.66 5.46 26.75
N ARG A 131 0.38 5.61 27.11
CA ARG A 131 -0.11 6.70 27.95
C ARG A 131 -0.89 6.16 29.15
N PRO A 132 -0.91 6.86 30.29
CA PRO A 132 -1.78 6.52 31.41
C PRO A 132 -3.23 6.40 30.94
N VAL A 133 -3.94 5.41 31.47
CA VAL A 133 -5.38 5.29 31.23
C VAL A 133 -6.07 6.36 32.07
N GLU A 134 -6.59 7.40 31.43
CA GLU A 134 -7.48 8.35 32.11
C GLU A 134 -8.75 7.60 32.50
N GLU A 135 -9.18 7.71 33.76
CA GLU A 135 -10.43 7.09 34.21
C GLU A 135 -11.58 7.59 33.32
N LYS A 136 -12.34 6.64 32.74
CA LYS A 136 -13.56 6.93 31.99
C LYS A 136 -14.59 7.54 32.94
N GLY A 137 -14.47 8.84 33.22
CA GLY A 137 -15.54 9.61 33.81
C GLY A 137 -16.76 9.48 32.91
N ALA A 138 -17.90 9.11 33.50
CA ALA A 138 -19.19 9.10 32.83
C ALA A 138 -19.62 10.55 32.53
N VAL A 139 -18.89 11.23 31.64
CA VAL A 139 -19.28 12.56 31.17
C VAL A 139 -20.35 12.35 30.10
N PRO A 140 -21.58 12.87 30.30
CA PRO A 140 -22.62 12.79 29.29
C PRO A 140 -22.14 13.51 28.02
N PHE A 141 -22.35 12.92 26.84
CA PHE A 141 -21.84 13.39 25.53
C PHE A 141 -22.37 14.79 25.16
N PRO A 142 -21.65 15.90 25.43
CA PRO A 142 -22.11 17.22 25.04
C PRO A 142 -21.49 17.50 23.68
N TRP A 143 -22.27 17.34 22.62
CA TRP A 143 -21.82 17.59 21.23
C TRP A 143 -21.06 18.92 21.07
N ARG A 144 -21.40 19.94 21.89
CA ARG A 144 -20.71 21.24 21.95
C ARG A 144 -19.29 21.19 22.53
N GLU A 145 -19.06 20.39 23.56
CA GLU A 145 -17.73 20.25 24.18
C GLU A 145 -16.83 19.32 23.36
N VAL A 146 -17.40 18.28 22.77
CA VAL A 146 -16.73 17.36 21.84
C VAL A 146 -16.18 18.10 20.61
N LEU A 147 -16.96 19.03 20.05
CA LEU A 147 -16.54 19.89 18.94
C LEU A 147 -15.53 20.99 19.38
N ARG A 148 -15.55 21.42 20.65
CA ARG A 148 -14.64 22.46 21.18
C ARG A 148 -13.29 21.94 21.67
N HIS A 149 -13.24 20.74 22.24
CA HIS A 149 -12.03 20.14 22.82
C HIS A 149 -11.47 18.99 21.98
N GLY A 150 -12.11 18.64 20.86
CA GLY A 150 -11.56 17.68 19.92
C GLY A 150 -10.30 18.22 19.26
N ARG A 151 -9.29 17.35 19.10
CA ARG A 151 -8.08 17.66 18.34
C ARG A 151 -8.47 17.83 16.88
N GLN A 152 -8.10 18.98 16.31
CA GLN A 152 -8.39 19.28 14.92
C GLN A 152 -7.09 19.36 14.13
N GLU A 153 -7.12 18.80 12.93
CA GLU A 153 -5.99 18.81 12.01
C GLU A 153 -6.48 19.18 10.61
N ALA A 154 -5.83 20.17 9.99
CA ALA A 154 -6.03 20.54 8.60
C ALA A 154 -4.72 20.36 7.85
N VAL A 155 -4.74 19.67 6.71
CA VAL A 155 -3.59 19.47 5.84
C VAL A 155 -3.93 19.92 4.44
N ALA A 156 -3.15 20.85 3.92
CA ALA A 156 -3.23 21.32 2.54
C ALA A 156 -1.95 20.91 1.79
N ARG A 157 -2.10 20.41 0.56
CA ARG A 157 -0.99 20.01 -0.31
C ARG A 157 -1.15 20.66 -1.68
N VAL A 158 -0.03 21.05 -2.29
CA VAL A 158 0.05 21.47 -3.69
C VAL A 158 1.26 20.85 -4.35
N ASP A 159 1.10 20.38 -5.58
CA ASP A 159 2.20 19.89 -6.40
C ASP A 159 2.38 20.77 -7.62
N ILE A 160 3.61 21.20 -7.83
CA ILE A 160 4.02 22.19 -8.80
C ILE A 160 5.03 21.54 -9.74
N PRO A 161 4.59 21.03 -10.90
CA PRO A 161 5.53 20.60 -11.94
C PRO A 161 6.20 21.82 -12.56
N PHE A 162 7.51 21.78 -12.84
CA PHE A 162 8.22 22.86 -13.57
C PHE A 162 8.36 22.59 -15.07
N TYR A 163 7.64 21.60 -15.57
CA TYR A 163 7.53 21.25 -16.99
C TYR A 163 6.09 21.40 -17.49
N TYR A 164 5.94 21.42 -18.80
CA TYR A 164 4.63 21.39 -19.46
C TYR A 164 4.43 20.08 -20.20
N ARG A 165 3.29 19.45 -19.96
CA ARG A 165 2.82 18.30 -20.75
C ARG A 165 2.07 18.81 -21.98
N LYS A 166 2.12 18.07 -23.09
CA LYS A 166 1.39 18.41 -24.33
C LYS A 166 -0.10 18.67 -24.11
N GLY A 167 -0.74 17.99 -23.15
CA GLY A 167 -2.15 18.22 -22.83
C GLY A 167 -2.49 19.65 -22.38
N TYR A 168 -1.50 20.46 -21.96
CA TYR A 168 -1.70 21.87 -21.61
C TYR A 168 -1.47 22.83 -22.78
N TYR A 169 -1.03 22.34 -23.95
CA TYR A 169 -0.74 23.19 -25.09
C TYR A 169 -2.04 23.73 -25.70
N THR A 170 -1.95 24.93 -26.26
CA THR A 170 -3.06 25.55 -26.99
C THR A 170 -3.10 24.99 -28.40
N TYR A 171 -4.25 24.46 -28.81
CA TYR A 171 -4.48 23.93 -30.16
C TYR A 171 -5.54 24.75 -30.89
N PRO A 172 -5.45 24.90 -32.24
CA PRO A 172 -6.48 25.54 -33.03
C PRO A 172 -7.86 24.85 -32.86
N PRO A 173 -8.98 25.59 -32.93
CA PRO A 173 -10.32 25.04 -32.77
C PRO A 173 -10.63 23.86 -33.71
N GLU A 174 -10.17 23.92 -34.96
CA GLU A 174 -10.33 22.85 -35.96
C GLU A 174 -9.72 21.52 -35.49
N VAL A 175 -8.54 21.59 -34.85
CA VAL A 175 -7.86 20.41 -34.30
C VAL A 175 -8.61 19.85 -33.11
N LEU A 176 -9.16 20.71 -32.25
CA LEU A 176 -9.95 20.28 -31.08
C LEU A 176 -11.33 19.73 -31.46
N GLN A 177 -11.92 20.18 -32.57
CA GLN A 177 -13.13 19.55 -33.10
C GLN A 177 -12.86 18.13 -33.58
N ARG A 178 -11.73 17.89 -34.25
CA ARG A 178 -11.33 16.56 -34.73
C ARG A 178 -10.77 15.66 -33.61
N TYR A 179 -10.06 16.25 -32.66
CA TYR A 179 -9.38 15.54 -31.57
C TYR A 179 -9.64 16.24 -30.21
N PRO A 180 -10.87 16.13 -29.67
CA PRO A 180 -11.28 16.86 -28.47
C PRO A 180 -10.48 16.51 -27.21
N ASN A 181 -9.89 15.31 -27.16
CA ASN A 181 -9.13 14.83 -26.00
C ASN A 181 -7.64 15.21 -26.04
N ARG A 182 -7.19 16.03 -26.99
CA ARG A 182 -5.78 16.49 -27.05
C ARG A 182 -5.44 17.50 -25.96
N ARG A 183 -6.44 18.12 -25.32
CA ARG A 183 -6.26 19.19 -24.35
C ARG A 183 -6.93 18.85 -23.02
N TYR A 184 -6.24 19.17 -21.92
CA TYR A 184 -6.79 19.11 -20.58
C TYR A 184 -7.73 20.28 -20.31
N LEU A 185 -8.77 20.01 -19.52
CA LEU A 185 -9.82 20.97 -19.18
C LEU A 185 -9.40 21.89 -18.03
N GLY A 186 -8.47 21.44 -17.19
CA GLY A 186 -8.06 22.12 -15.96
C GLY A 186 -6.62 22.58 -15.88
N SER A 187 -6.22 22.95 -14.66
CA SER A 187 -4.89 23.50 -14.36
C SER A 187 -3.84 22.39 -14.21
N ARG A 188 -2.56 22.75 -14.32
CA ARG A 188 -1.44 21.80 -14.16
C ARG A 188 -1.09 21.43 -12.72
N PHE A 189 -1.73 22.08 -11.75
CA PHE A 189 -1.41 21.92 -10.34
C PHE A 189 -2.33 20.88 -9.70
N TYR A 190 -1.72 19.92 -9.02
CA TYR A 190 -2.43 19.08 -8.07
C TYR A 190 -2.65 19.87 -6.79
N HIS A 191 -3.82 19.74 -6.18
CA HIS A 191 -4.06 20.29 -4.86
C HIS A 191 -5.09 19.48 -4.09
N SER A 192 -4.83 19.28 -2.80
CA SER A 192 -5.75 18.59 -1.89
C SER A 192 -5.85 19.27 -0.53
N LEU A 193 -7.01 19.10 0.09
CA LEU A 193 -7.32 19.62 1.42
C LEU A 193 -7.97 18.50 2.23
N ARG A 194 -7.38 18.19 3.38
CA ARG A 194 -7.92 17.25 4.35
C ARG A 194 -8.19 17.96 5.66
N TYR A 195 -9.32 17.68 6.26
CA TYR A 195 -9.65 18.09 7.62
C TYR A 195 -10.08 16.88 8.46
N ARG A 196 -9.56 16.80 9.68
CA ARG A 196 -9.88 15.76 10.65
C ARG A 196 -10.19 16.38 12.01
N LEU A 197 -11.26 15.91 12.62
CA LEU A 197 -11.63 16.16 14.01
C LEU A 197 -11.63 14.82 14.74
N ALA A 198 -10.90 14.73 15.85
CA ALA A 198 -10.90 13.57 16.73
C ALA A 198 -11.17 14.00 18.17
N SER A 199 -12.17 13.40 18.81
CA SER A 199 -12.51 13.66 20.20
C SER A 199 -12.44 12.36 21.00
N GLY A 200 -11.36 12.22 21.78
CA GLY A 200 -11.00 10.97 22.44
C GLY A 200 -10.89 9.80 21.46
N GLU A 201 -11.30 8.62 21.93
CA GLU A 201 -11.38 7.40 21.11
C GLU A 201 -12.79 7.17 20.51
N ARG A 202 -13.77 8.03 20.84
CA ARG A 202 -15.20 7.80 20.56
C ARG A 202 -15.74 8.46 19.31
N LEU A 203 -15.20 9.61 18.89
CA LEU A 203 -15.66 10.31 17.68
C LEU A 203 -14.47 10.67 16.80
N THR A 204 -14.55 10.26 15.54
CA THR A 204 -13.66 10.74 14.48
C THR A 204 -14.50 11.20 13.29
N ALA A 205 -14.35 12.45 12.87
CA ALA A 205 -15.03 13.01 11.71
C ALA A 205 -14.01 13.71 10.81
N GLY A 206 -14.32 13.84 9.53
CA GLY A 206 -13.43 14.53 8.61
C GLY A 206 -13.93 14.55 7.18
N PHE A 207 -13.21 15.29 6.35
CA PHE A 207 -13.42 15.32 4.92
C PHE A 207 -12.08 15.46 4.17
N THR A 208 -12.05 14.97 2.94
CA THR A 208 -10.93 15.05 2.02
C THR A 208 -11.45 15.56 0.68
N LEU A 209 -10.76 16.57 0.14
CA LEU A 209 -11.04 17.18 -1.15
C LEU A 209 -9.77 17.11 -2.01
N GLU A 210 -9.92 16.77 -3.28
CA GLU A 210 -8.80 16.62 -4.21
C GLU A 210 -9.19 17.03 -5.62
N ASN A 211 -8.23 17.60 -6.32
CA ASN A 211 -8.33 17.91 -7.73
C ASN A 211 -7.01 17.56 -8.39
N ASP A 212 -7.04 16.58 -9.29
CA ASP A 212 -5.83 16.11 -9.97
C ASP A 212 -5.31 17.12 -10.99
N ALA A 213 -4.03 17.00 -11.32
CA ALA A 213 -3.42 17.79 -12.36
C ALA A 213 -4.08 17.52 -13.73
N GLY A 214 -4.69 18.56 -14.29
CA GLY A 214 -5.41 18.56 -15.56
C GLY A 214 -6.93 18.57 -15.39
N GLU A 215 -7.45 18.38 -14.18
CA GLU A 215 -8.88 18.34 -13.90
C GLU A 215 -9.46 19.74 -13.68
N PRO A 216 -10.66 20.01 -14.19
CA PRO A 216 -11.27 21.33 -14.10
C PRO A 216 -11.76 21.60 -12.67
N PHE A 217 -11.37 22.74 -12.12
CA PHE A 217 -11.81 23.23 -10.82
C PHE A 217 -12.86 24.32 -11.00
N PHE A 218 -14.06 24.16 -10.40
CA PHE A 218 -15.22 25.04 -10.63
C PHE A 218 -15.56 25.29 -12.12
N ALA A 219 -15.29 24.31 -13.00
CA ALA A 219 -15.49 24.44 -14.44
C ALA A 219 -15.83 23.09 -15.08
N ALA A 220 -16.32 23.13 -16.33
CA ALA A 220 -16.48 21.98 -17.23
C ALA A 220 -17.18 20.74 -16.61
N GLY A 221 -18.14 20.96 -15.71
CA GLY A 221 -18.92 19.90 -15.05
C GLY A 221 -18.65 19.76 -13.55
N ASN A 222 -17.49 20.21 -13.07
CA ASN A 222 -17.14 20.19 -11.66
C ASN A 222 -17.62 21.45 -10.93
N LYS A 223 -18.30 21.28 -9.80
CA LYS A 223 -18.82 22.36 -8.94
C LYS A 223 -17.89 22.66 -7.75
N GLY A 224 -16.59 22.51 -7.95
CA GLY A 224 -15.57 22.60 -6.91
C GLY A 224 -14.43 21.65 -7.22
N TYR A 225 -13.98 20.93 -6.19
CA TYR A 225 -13.06 19.79 -6.30
C TYR A 225 -13.67 18.64 -7.10
N ASP A 226 -12.82 17.89 -7.80
CA ASP A 226 -13.24 16.74 -8.59
C ASP A 226 -13.69 15.59 -7.68
N TYR A 227 -12.87 15.31 -6.65
CA TYR A 227 -13.10 14.31 -5.63
C TYR A 227 -13.47 14.95 -4.29
N ALA A 228 -14.46 14.35 -3.62
CA ALA A 228 -14.86 14.71 -2.28
C ALA A 228 -15.28 13.47 -1.49
N SER A 229 -14.64 13.29 -0.33
CA SER A 229 -14.94 12.25 0.65
C SER A 229 -15.26 12.88 2.01
N ALA A 230 -16.25 12.35 2.71
CA ALA A 230 -16.62 12.81 4.04
C ALA A 230 -17.08 11.64 4.90
N TYR A 231 -16.68 11.62 6.17
CA TYR A 231 -16.96 10.52 7.07
C TYR A 231 -17.21 10.99 8.51
N VAL A 232 -18.02 10.22 9.23
CA VAL A 232 -18.20 10.29 10.68
C VAL A 232 -18.18 8.87 11.21
N LEU A 233 -17.29 8.61 12.16
CA LEU A 233 -17.12 7.34 12.84
C LEU A 233 -17.30 7.54 14.34
N LEU A 234 -18.24 6.79 14.91
CA LEU A 234 -18.55 6.77 16.33
C LEU A 234 -18.23 5.39 16.91
N HIS A 235 -17.54 5.36 18.05
CA HIS A 235 -17.22 4.13 18.77
C HIS A 235 -17.86 4.11 20.17
N ASP A 236 -18.28 2.92 20.59
CA ASP A 236 -18.82 2.58 21.92
C ASP A 236 -19.97 3.50 22.38
N VAL A 237 -20.99 3.66 21.53
CA VAL A 237 -22.21 4.42 21.84
C VAL A 237 -23.29 3.47 22.34
N GLY A 238 -23.28 3.20 23.64
CA GLY A 238 -24.22 2.27 24.28
C GLY A 238 -23.95 0.82 23.83
N PRO A 239 -24.93 0.09 23.27
CA PRO A 239 -24.72 -1.27 22.76
C PRO A 239 -24.09 -1.31 21.35
N LEU A 240 -23.93 -0.15 20.69
CA LEU A 240 -23.32 -0.06 19.36
C LEU A 240 -21.82 0.12 19.52
N HIS A 241 -21.07 -0.84 19.00
CA HIS A 241 -19.61 -0.81 19.08
C HIS A 241 -19.03 0.18 18.07
N THR A 242 -19.51 0.16 16.81
CA THR A 242 -19.07 1.11 15.77
C THR A 242 -20.24 1.57 14.90
N VAL A 243 -20.34 2.87 14.64
CA VAL A 243 -21.29 3.45 13.68
C VAL A 243 -20.53 4.34 12.71
N ALA A 244 -20.64 4.05 11.42
CA ALA A 244 -20.04 4.83 10.34
C ALA A 244 -21.12 5.47 9.46
N LEU A 245 -21.01 6.77 9.22
CA LEU A 245 -21.85 7.54 8.32
C LEU A 245 -20.98 8.27 7.29
N GLY A 246 -21.38 8.25 6.02
CA GLY A 246 -20.61 8.82 4.92
C GLY A 246 -19.72 7.76 4.28
N ASP A 247 -18.45 8.04 4.10
CA ASP A 247 -17.49 7.17 3.42
C ASP A 247 -16.75 6.23 4.39
N TYR A 248 -16.93 4.93 4.20
CA TYR A 248 -16.40 3.89 5.07
C TYR A 248 -15.85 2.71 4.27
N ARG A 249 -15.09 1.86 4.95
CA ARG A 249 -14.53 0.62 4.45
C ARG A 249 -15.00 -0.55 5.30
N LEU A 250 -15.13 -1.71 4.67
CA LEU A 250 -15.51 -2.96 5.31
C LEU A 250 -14.45 -4.01 5.08
N ARG A 251 -14.26 -4.86 6.08
CA ARG A 251 -13.47 -6.08 5.96
C ARG A 251 -14.08 -7.14 6.87
N PHE A 252 -14.47 -8.27 6.29
CA PHE A 252 -15.01 -9.41 7.02
C PHE A 252 -14.39 -10.70 6.48
N GLY A 253 -14.19 -11.68 7.36
CA GLY A 253 -13.58 -12.95 7.05
C GLY A 253 -12.19 -12.80 6.44
N GLN A 254 -11.92 -13.63 5.44
CA GLN A 254 -10.70 -13.56 4.63
C GLN A 254 -10.85 -12.66 3.40
N GLY A 255 -12.00 -12.00 3.23
CA GLY A 255 -12.31 -11.08 2.14
C GLY A 255 -12.83 -11.75 0.87
N LEU A 256 -13.33 -12.99 0.93
CA LEU A 256 -13.93 -13.66 -0.24
C LEU A 256 -15.31 -13.11 -0.58
N VAL A 257 -16.06 -12.57 0.40
CA VAL A 257 -17.36 -11.92 0.16
C VAL A 257 -17.20 -10.41 -0.01
N VAL A 258 -16.63 -9.72 1.00
CA VAL A 258 -16.44 -8.27 0.98
C VAL A 258 -15.15 -7.86 1.68
N ASN A 259 -14.32 -7.11 0.98
CA ASN A 259 -13.17 -6.45 1.54
C ASN A 259 -12.82 -5.23 0.69
N THR A 260 -12.99 -4.05 1.27
CA THR A 260 -12.63 -2.76 0.66
C THR A 260 -11.41 -2.14 1.34
N ARG A 261 -10.68 -2.91 2.17
CA ARG A 261 -9.44 -2.48 2.79
C ARG A 261 -8.24 -3.03 2.03
N PHE A 262 -7.06 -2.60 2.46
CA PHE A 262 -5.79 -3.15 2.01
C PHE A 262 -5.72 -4.67 2.18
N ALA A 263 -5.43 -5.38 1.08
CA ALA A 263 -5.03 -6.76 1.11
C ALA A 263 -3.49 -6.84 1.20
N SER A 264 -3.00 -7.17 2.38
CA SER A 264 -1.60 -7.46 2.69
C SER A 264 -0.89 -8.28 1.60
N GLY A 265 0.26 -7.79 1.13
CA GLY A 265 1.10 -8.47 0.12
C GLY A 265 1.66 -9.82 0.60
N LYS A 266 2.14 -10.65 -0.32
CA LYS A 266 2.44 -12.07 -0.05
C LYS A 266 3.44 -12.32 1.09
N GLN A 267 4.41 -11.44 1.31
CA GLN A 267 5.35 -11.51 2.44
C GLN A 267 4.68 -11.27 3.80
N THR A 268 3.73 -10.33 3.88
CA THR A 268 3.09 -9.92 5.14
C THR A 268 2.04 -10.90 5.64
N VAL A 269 1.68 -11.88 4.81
CA VAL A 269 0.79 -12.99 5.21
C VAL A 269 1.45 -13.85 6.29
N MET A 270 2.79 -13.86 6.36
CA MET A 270 3.51 -14.58 7.40
C MET A 270 3.31 -13.99 8.79
N ASP A 271 3.27 -12.66 8.87
CA ASP A 271 3.12 -11.93 10.11
C ASP A 271 1.64 -11.92 10.59
N GLY A 272 0.66 -12.02 9.67
CA GLY A 272 -0.78 -11.91 9.97
C GLY A 272 -1.64 -13.14 9.65
N ALA A 273 -1.04 -14.33 9.48
CA ALA A 273 -1.75 -15.56 9.10
C ALA A 273 -3.02 -15.82 9.94
N GLY A 274 -4.20 -15.59 9.33
CA GLY A 274 -5.51 -15.85 9.94
C GLY A 274 -6.15 -14.69 10.74
N SER A 275 -5.42 -13.63 11.14
CA SER A 275 -6.05 -12.40 11.66
C SER A 275 -6.04 -11.35 10.58
N ARG A 276 -7.22 -11.05 10.06
CA ARG A 276 -7.43 -9.98 9.10
C ARG A 276 -8.44 -9.05 9.74
N GLY A 277 -7.97 -8.00 10.44
CA GLY A 277 -8.81 -7.15 11.28
C GLY A 277 -10.18 -6.86 10.67
N GLU A 278 -11.20 -7.39 11.34
CA GLU A 278 -12.58 -7.32 10.88
C GLU A 278 -13.24 -6.02 11.34
N GLY A 279 -14.29 -5.64 10.63
CA GLY A 279 -15.18 -4.55 11.03
C GLY A 279 -15.17 -3.35 10.09
N ILE A 280 -15.61 -2.23 10.66
CA ILE A 280 -15.94 -1.00 9.95
C ILE A 280 -14.87 0.04 10.24
N THR A 281 -14.26 0.60 9.20
CA THR A 281 -13.31 1.71 9.33
C THR A 281 -13.71 2.88 8.44
N ARG A 282 -13.21 4.08 8.75
CA ARG A 282 -13.44 5.26 7.92
C ARG A 282 -12.60 5.22 6.63
N HIS A 283 -13.11 5.85 5.57
CA HIS A 283 -12.34 6.13 4.37
C HIS A 283 -11.90 7.60 4.35
N ALA A 284 -10.63 7.86 4.64
CA ALA A 284 -10.08 9.23 4.69
C ALA A 284 -9.15 9.58 3.51
N SER A 285 -8.81 8.61 2.68
CA SER A 285 -7.84 8.75 1.57
C SER A 285 -8.39 9.62 0.43
N THR A 286 -7.49 10.05 -0.44
CA THR A 286 -7.75 10.63 -1.76
C THR A 286 -8.12 9.57 -2.81
N SER A 287 -7.89 8.29 -2.54
CA SER A 287 -8.25 7.20 -3.43
C SER A 287 -9.73 7.19 -3.75
N GLU A 288 -10.08 7.30 -5.03
CA GLU A 288 -11.45 7.17 -5.51
C GLU A 288 -11.94 5.72 -5.54
N GLN A 289 -11.18 4.77 -5.02
CA GLN A 289 -11.49 3.34 -5.04
C GLN A 289 -11.71 2.77 -3.64
N ASP A 290 -12.33 1.59 -3.61
CA ASP A 290 -12.36 0.73 -2.42
C ASP A 290 -12.91 1.41 -1.18
N TYR A 291 -14.06 2.05 -1.34
CA TYR A 291 -14.88 2.55 -0.26
C TYR A 291 -16.36 2.44 -0.61
N LEU A 292 -17.17 2.50 0.43
CA LEU A 292 -18.62 2.49 0.41
C LEU A 292 -19.14 3.82 0.96
N ARG A 293 -20.30 4.27 0.48
CA ARG A 293 -20.90 5.55 0.86
C ARG A 293 -22.31 5.33 1.39
N GLY A 294 -22.53 5.56 2.68
CA GLY A 294 -23.83 5.34 3.30
C GLY A 294 -23.75 5.19 4.82
N LEU A 295 -24.32 4.10 5.33
CA LEU A 295 -24.42 3.81 6.76
C LEU A 295 -23.95 2.38 7.03
N ALA A 296 -23.10 2.21 8.05
CA ALA A 296 -22.75 0.92 8.59
C ALA A 296 -22.81 0.96 10.12
N VAL A 297 -23.34 -0.10 10.71
CA VAL A 297 -23.53 -0.24 12.16
C VAL A 297 -23.01 -1.60 12.58
N ASP A 298 -22.19 -1.63 13.61
CA ASP A 298 -21.71 -2.83 14.28
C ASP A 298 -22.20 -2.85 15.72
N TRP A 299 -22.90 -3.93 16.07
CA TRP A 299 -23.42 -4.21 17.39
C TRP A 299 -22.66 -5.39 17.97
N GLN A 300 -22.16 -5.24 19.19
CA GLN A 300 -21.44 -6.31 19.88
C GLN A 300 -21.97 -6.48 21.30
N LYS A 301 -22.21 -7.73 21.70
CA LYS A 301 -22.62 -8.08 23.07
C LYS A 301 -22.14 -9.47 23.45
N GLY A 302 -21.23 -9.51 24.43
CA GLY A 302 -20.60 -10.77 24.84
C GLY A 302 -19.74 -11.32 23.70
N GLY A 303 -19.96 -12.57 23.31
CA GLY A 303 -19.31 -13.15 22.15
C GLY A 303 -20.02 -12.89 20.82
N TRP A 304 -21.22 -12.29 20.81
CA TRP A 304 -21.99 -12.09 19.57
C TRP A 304 -21.70 -10.73 18.94
N GLY A 305 -21.43 -10.73 17.63
CA GLY A 305 -21.32 -9.54 16.79
C GLY A 305 -22.36 -9.56 15.67
N LEU A 306 -22.94 -8.40 15.36
CA LEU A 306 -23.81 -8.19 14.20
C LEU A 306 -23.45 -6.84 13.56
N ALA A 307 -22.91 -6.90 12.36
CA ALA A 307 -22.72 -5.72 11.52
C ALA A 307 -23.74 -5.71 10.38
N ALA A 308 -24.35 -4.55 10.15
CA ALA A 308 -25.25 -4.31 9.03
C ALA A 308 -24.81 -3.04 8.29
N PHE A 309 -24.85 -3.09 6.96
CA PHE A 309 -24.33 -2.00 6.14
C PHE A 309 -25.14 -1.78 4.87
N TYR A 310 -25.18 -0.51 4.45
CA TYR A 310 -25.82 -0.05 3.24
C TYR A 310 -25.00 1.04 2.57
N SER A 311 -24.80 0.90 1.27
CA SER A 311 -24.03 1.81 0.43
C SER A 311 -24.82 2.18 -0.81
N PHE A 312 -24.80 3.46 -1.16
CA PHE A 312 -25.25 3.99 -2.44
C PHE A 312 -24.18 4.91 -3.01
N ARG A 313 -23.58 4.49 -4.11
CA ARG A 313 -22.42 5.16 -4.70
C ARG A 313 -22.59 5.38 -6.20
N ARG A 314 -22.10 6.52 -6.69
CA ARG A 314 -21.87 6.77 -8.11
C ARG A 314 -20.45 6.36 -8.49
N GLN A 315 -20.32 5.67 -9.61
CA GLN A 315 -19.04 5.14 -10.10
C GLN A 315 -18.84 5.49 -11.56
N ASP A 316 -17.59 5.61 -11.93
CA ASP A 316 -17.20 5.87 -13.31
C ASP A 316 -17.20 4.57 -14.10
N ALA A 317 -17.70 4.65 -15.32
CA ALA A 317 -17.85 3.47 -16.16
C ALA A 317 -17.68 3.81 -17.63
N THR A 318 -17.16 2.84 -18.38
CA THR A 318 -17.27 2.89 -19.84
C THR A 318 -18.56 2.19 -20.25
N LEU A 319 -19.43 2.94 -20.91
CA LEU A 319 -20.71 2.45 -21.42
C LEU A 319 -20.65 2.22 -22.92
N LYS A 320 -21.27 1.12 -23.38
CA LYS A 320 -21.46 0.84 -24.81
C LYS A 320 -22.86 0.29 -25.04
N HIS A 321 -23.66 1.00 -25.83
CA HIS A 321 -25.09 0.72 -26.03
C HIS A 321 -25.87 0.59 -24.71
N GLY A 322 -25.53 1.40 -23.70
CA GLY A 322 -26.17 1.37 -22.38
C GLY A 322 -25.69 0.26 -21.43
N PHE A 323 -24.78 -0.62 -21.87
CA PHE A 323 -24.18 -1.67 -21.04
C PHE A 323 -22.85 -1.19 -20.43
N ILE A 324 -22.59 -1.59 -19.19
CA ILE A 324 -21.29 -1.38 -18.53
C ILE A 324 -20.29 -2.39 -19.10
N THR A 325 -19.28 -1.91 -19.82
CA THR A 325 -18.22 -2.79 -20.36
C THR A 325 -17.01 -2.88 -19.43
N ALA A 326 -16.74 -1.81 -18.68
CA ALA A 326 -15.68 -1.75 -17.70
C ALA A 326 -16.01 -0.68 -16.64
N LEU A 327 -15.75 -0.98 -15.37
CA LEU A 327 -15.70 0.01 -14.31
C LEU A 327 -14.34 0.70 -14.38
N LYS A 328 -14.34 2.03 -14.38
CA LYS A 328 -13.11 2.81 -14.49
C LYS A 328 -12.51 2.96 -13.09
N THR A 329 -11.20 2.79 -12.99
CA THR A 329 -10.47 2.84 -11.72
C THR A 329 -9.35 3.86 -11.74
N ASP A 330 -9.13 4.60 -12.83
CA ASP A 330 -8.03 5.55 -12.88
C ASP A 330 -8.30 6.84 -12.07
N GLY A 331 -9.57 7.16 -11.80
CA GLY A 331 -10.00 8.36 -11.07
C GLY A 331 -9.76 9.67 -11.83
N LEU A 332 -9.45 9.60 -13.13
CA LEU A 332 -8.99 10.76 -13.90
C LEU A 332 -10.10 11.38 -14.74
N HIS A 333 -10.26 12.69 -14.63
CA HIS A 333 -11.31 13.54 -15.22
C HIS A 333 -10.76 14.79 -15.94
N ARG A 334 -9.70 14.63 -16.73
CA ARG A 334 -8.94 15.75 -17.31
C ARG A 334 -9.38 16.11 -18.71
N THR A 335 -9.94 15.17 -19.47
CA THR A 335 -10.40 15.36 -20.87
C THR A 335 -11.91 15.23 -21.00
N ARG A 336 -12.49 15.64 -22.14
CA ARG A 336 -13.95 15.54 -22.37
C ARG A 336 -14.44 14.08 -22.26
N SER A 337 -13.72 13.15 -22.88
CA SER A 337 -14.10 11.72 -22.80
C SER A 337 -13.92 11.09 -21.43
N GLU A 338 -13.05 11.67 -20.58
CA GLU A 338 -12.90 11.25 -19.19
C GLU A 338 -14.08 11.80 -18.36
N MET A 339 -14.44 13.08 -18.54
CA MET A 339 -15.61 13.70 -17.88
C MET A 339 -16.94 13.04 -18.26
N GLU A 340 -17.11 12.59 -19.50
CA GLU A 340 -18.33 11.90 -19.95
C GLU A 340 -18.56 10.57 -19.25
N LYS A 341 -17.50 9.96 -18.69
CA LYS A 341 -17.58 8.67 -17.97
C LYS A 341 -17.78 8.85 -16.47
N LYS A 342 -17.72 10.10 -15.98
CA LYS A 342 -17.76 10.43 -14.56
C LYS A 342 -19.15 10.18 -13.99
N HIS A 343 -19.24 9.42 -12.91
CA HIS A 343 -20.48 9.15 -12.17
C HIS A 343 -21.63 8.57 -13.01
N ASP A 344 -21.29 7.79 -14.02
CA ASP A 344 -22.22 7.28 -15.04
C ASP A 344 -23.08 6.08 -14.58
N VAL A 345 -22.68 5.42 -13.51
CA VAL A 345 -23.32 4.21 -12.98
C VAL A 345 -23.63 4.38 -11.50
N HIS A 346 -24.80 3.89 -11.08
CA HIS A 346 -25.17 3.80 -9.67
C HIS A 346 -25.01 2.36 -9.18
N ASN A 347 -24.31 2.22 -8.06
CA ASN A 347 -24.14 0.97 -7.35
C ASN A 347 -24.82 1.05 -5.97
N GLN A 348 -25.71 0.11 -5.71
CA GLN A 348 -26.30 -0.14 -4.40
C GLN A 348 -25.71 -1.42 -3.84
N LEU A 349 -25.30 -1.38 -2.58
CA LEU A 349 -24.83 -2.56 -1.86
C LEU A 349 -25.45 -2.59 -0.47
N THR A 350 -25.93 -3.75 -0.08
CA THR A 350 -26.35 -4.01 1.30
C THR A 350 -25.82 -5.35 1.74
N GLY A 351 -25.60 -5.51 3.05
CA GLY A 351 -25.16 -6.77 3.58
C GLY A 351 -25.19 -6.80 5.10
N ILE A 352 -24.96 -8.01 5.60
CA ILE A 352 -24.89 -8.34 7.01
C ILE A 352 -23.67 -9.22 7.27
N HIS A 353 -23.10 -9.07 8.45
CA HIS A 353 -22.09 -9.97 8.97
C HIS A 353 -22.49 -10.35 10.41
N LEU A 354 -22.55 -11.65 10.67
CA LEU A 354 -22.86 -12.22 11.97
C LEU A 354 -21.61 -12.96 12.45
N SER A 355 -21.09 -12.59 13.60
CA SER A 355 -19.93 -13.26 14.20
C SER A 355 -20.24 -13.80 15.59
N TYR A 356 -19.53 -14.87 15.93
CA TYR A 356 -19.40 -15.32 17.30
C TYR A 356 -17.94 -15.53 17.66
N ASP A 357 -17.46 -14.73 18.61
CA ASP A 357 -16.10 -14.74 19.12
C ASP A 357 -16.02 -15.42 20.48
N ALA A 358 -15.13 -16.41 20.56
CA ALA A 358 -14.69 -17.03 21.80
C ALA A 358 -13.16 -16.99 21.90
N VAL A 359 -12.62 -17.34 23.06
CA VAL A 359 -11.18 -17.26 23.36
C VAL A 359 -10.30 -18.04 22.35
N ARG A 360 -10.80 -19.17 21.83
CA ARG A 360 -10.02 -20.07 20.95
C ARG A 360 -10.65 -20.29 19.58
N TRP A 361 -11.89 -19.85 19.37
CA TRP A 361 -12.57 -20.06 18.10
C TRP A 361 -13.42 -18.86 17.75
N HIS A 362 -13.54 -18.62 16.45
CA HIS A 362 -14.40 -17.59 15.87
C HIS A 362 -15.13 -18.23 14.68
N ILE A 363 -16.38 -17.85 14.49
CA ILE A 363 -17.19 -18.22 13.33
C ILE A 363 -17.91 -16.96 12.85
N GLY A 364 -17.77 -16.66 11.58
CA GLY A 364 -18.44 -15.56 10.90
C GLY A 364 -19.31 -16.04 9.74
N LEU A 365 -20.42 -15.33 9.52
CA LEU A 365 -21.31 -15.50 8.37
C LEU A 365 -21.54 -14.14 7.73
N THR A 366 -21.13 -14.00 6.48
CA THR A 366 -21.24 -12.75 5.71
C THR A 366 -22.16 -12.94 4.52
N GLY A 367 -23.10 -12.02 4.33
CA GLY A 367 -23.97 -12.00 3.16
C GLY A 367 -24.02 -10.61 2.55
N VAL A 368 -23.84 -10.50 1.24
CA VAL A 368 -23.92 -9.24 0.50
C VAL A 368 -24.80 -9.36 -0.74
N TYR A 369 -25.49 -8.27 -1.04
CA TYR A 369 -26.30 -8.11 -2.24
C TYR A 369 -25.98 -6.77 -2.89
N THR A 370 -25.62 -6.82 -4.16
CA THR A 370 -25.17 -5.68 -4.95
C THR A 370 -26.06 -5.52 -6.19
N VAL A 371 -26.48 -4.28 -6.47
CA VAL A 371 -27.31 -3.94 -7.61
C VAL A 371 -26.72 -2.77 -8.38
N PHE A 372 -26.59 -2.92 -9.68
CA PHE A 372 -26.26 -1.84 -10.62
C PHE A 372 -27.52 -1.36 -11.34
N ASP A 373 -27.61 -0.05 -11.55
CA ASP A 373 -28.68 0.54 -12.36
C ASP A 373 -28.60 0.10 -13.83
N LYS A 374 -27.41 -0.15 -14.35
CA LYS A 374 -27.12 -0.65 -15.71
C LYS A 374 -26.57 -2.08 -15.70
N VAL A 375 -26.72 -2.80 -16.81
CA VAL A 375 -26.26 -4.20 -16.93
C VAL A 375 -24.74 -4.26 -17.15
N LEU A 376 -24.05 -5.04 -16.31
CA LEU A 376 -22.64 -5.38 -16.49
C LEU A 376 -22.49 -6.43 -17.59
N LYS A 377 -21.75 -6.08 -18.66
CA LYS A 377 -21.49 -6.94 -19.80
C LYS A 377 -20.08 -6.70 -20.36
N PRO A 378 -19.06 -7.32 -19.74
CA PRO A 378 -17.69 -7.32 -20.23
C PRO A 378 -17.61 -7.92 -21.65
N GLN A 379 -16.74 -7.37 -22.52
CA GLN A 379 -16.74 -7.68 -23.95
C GLN A 379 -15.51 -8.45 -24.44
N PHE A 380 -14.41 -8.49 -23.68
CA PHE A 380 -13.19 -9.12 -24.16
C PHE A 380 -13.23 -10.65 -24.03
N TYR A 381 -12.50 -11.36 -24.89
CA TYR A 381 -12.43 -12.83 -24.90
C TYR A 381 -11.99 -13.41 -23.55
N TYR A 382 -10.98 -12.81 -22.92
CA TYR A 382 -10.50 -13.25 -21.60
C TYR A 382 -11.47 -12.92 -20.43
N GLN A 383 -12.56 -12.20 -20.70
CA GLN A 383 -13.60 -11.84 -19.72
C GLN A 383 -14.86 -12.69 -19.87
N GLN A 384 -14.77 -13.84 -20.53
CA GLN A 384 -15.93 -14.71 -20.79
C GLN A 384 -16.64 -15.19 -19.53
N HIS A 385 -15.91 -15.32 -18.43
CA HIS A 385 -16.40 -15.75 -17.13
C HIS A 385 -16.54 -14.59 -16.12
N ASP A 386 -16.33 -13.35 -16.55
CA ASP A 386 -16.55 -12.20 -15.67
C ASP A 386 -18.06 -12.03 -15.35
N PRO A 387 -18.41 -11.46 -14.19
CA PRO A 387 -19.79 -11.25 -13.76
C PRO A 387 -20.62 -10.53 -14.81
N ARG A 388 -21.82 -11.06 -15.06
CA ARG A 388 -22.74 -10.54 -16.07
C ARG A 388 -24.14 -10.42 -15.49
N GLY A 389 -24.72 -9.23 -15.61
CA GLY A 389 -26.04 -8.95 -15.07
C GLY A 389 -26.09 -7.64 -14.30
N ARG A 390 -27.19 -7.45 -13.57
CA ARG A 390 -27.43 -6.24 -12.75
C ARG A 390 -27.35 -6.51 -11.26
N GLN A 391 -27.57 -7.75 -10.86
CA GLN A 391 -27.77 -8.16 -9.48
C GLN A 391 -26.76 -9.25 -9.18
N PHE A 392 -26.05 -9.09 -8.08
CA PHE A 392 -25.02 -10.02 -7.63
C PHE A 392 -25.23 -10.27 -6.14
N ALA A 393 -25.14 -11.52 -5.74
CA ALA A 393 -25.20 -11.93 -4.36
C ALA A 393 -23.96 -12.76 -4.03
N ALA A 394 -23.49 -12.69 -2.79
CA ALA A 394 -22.48 -13.60 -2.28
C ALA A 394 -22.74 -13.87 -0.80
N VAL A 395 -22.57 -15.12 -0.39
CA VAL A 395 -22.67 -15.56 1.01
C VAL A 395 -21.43 -16.37 1.33
N GLY A 396 -20.82 -16.13 2.48
CA GLY A 396 -19.64 -16.85 2.93
C GLY A 396 -19.67 -17.14 4.42
N ALA A 397 -19.02 -18.23 4.78
CA ALA A 397 -18.78 -18.64 6.14
C ALA A 397 -17.28 -18.66 6.39
N ASP A 398 -16.85 -17.95 7.43
CA ASP A 398 -15.47 -17.92 7.87
C ASP A 398 -15.34 -18.56 9.26
N TYR A 399 -14.13 -19.03 9.55
CA TYR A 399 -13.82 -19.65 10.83
C TYR A 399 -12.35 -19.41 11.20
N ARG A 400 -12.09 -19.39 12.50
CA ARG A 400 -10.74 -19.43 13.08
C ARG A 400 -10.75 -20.34 14.29
N LEU A 401 -9.71 -21.16 14.43
CA LEU A 401 -9.48 -22.04 15.57
C LEU A 401 -8.01 -21.95 15.97
N ASP A 402 -7.76 -21.34 17.13
CA ASP A 402 -6.44 -21.14 17.70
C ASP A 402 -6.18 -22.18 18.80
N LEU A 403 -5.22 -23.05 18.54
CA LEU A 403 -4.66 -24.03 19.48
C LEU A 403 -3.22 -23.61 19.83
N HIS A 404 -2.60 -24.26 20.83
CA HIS A 404 -1.31 -23.83 21.37
C HIS A 404 -0.19 -23.63 20.31
N ARG A 405 0.00 -24.61 19.40
CA ARG A 405 1.01 -24.55 18.33
C ARG A 405 0.42 -24.46 16.93
N TRP A 406 -0.90 -24.60 16.81
CA TRP A 406 -1.60 -24.73 15.54
C TRP A 406 -2.69 -23.66 15.47
N SER A 407 -2.79 -22.98 14.34
CA SER A 407 -3.93 -22.10 14.06
C SER A 407 -4.51 -22.47 12.70
N PHE A 408 -5.82 -22.68 12.68
CA PHE A 408 -6.58 -22.97 11.47
C PHE A 408 -7.51 -21.79 11.21
N ALA A 409 -7.49 -21.26 10.00
CA ALA A 409 -8.41 -20.20 9.61
C ALA A 409 -8.85 -20.41 8.17
N GLY A 410 -10.05 -19.98 7.82
CA GLY A 410 -10.49 -20.03 6.44
C GLY A 410 -11.84 -19.38 6.21
N GLU A 411 -12.16 -19.21 4.94
CA GLU A 411 -13.46 -18.74 4.47
C GLU A 411 -13.86 -19.58 3.26
N THR A 412 -15.14 -19.91 3.16
CA THR A 412 -15.74 -20.49 1.95
C THR A 412 -16.97 -19.69 1.60
N ALA A 413 -17.02 -19.21 0.36
CA ALA A 413 -18.05 -18.34 -0.16
C ALA A 413 -18.66 -18.88 -1.45
N VAL A 414 -19.94 -18.58 -1.65
CA VAL A 414 -20.74 -18.97 -2.81
C VAL A 414 -21.40 -17.72 -3.39
N SER A 415 -21.21 -17.47 -4.68
CA SER A 415 -21.88 -16.37 -5.39
C SER A 415 -23.27 -16.76 -5.86
N GLY A 416 -24.09 -15.78 -6.26
CA GLY A 416 -25.48 -15.98 -6.68
C GLY A 416 -25.68 -16.95 -7.85
N ASN A 417 -24.64 -17.14 -8.67
CA ASN A 417 -24.62 -18.13 -9.75
C ASN A 417 -24.16 -19.54 -9.30
N GLY A 418 -23.91 -19.75 -8.00
CA GLY A 418 -23.47 -21.03 -7.43
C GLY A 418 -21.96 -21.31 -7.49
N ALA A 419 -21.16 -20.41 -8.08
CA ALA A 419 -19.72 -20.56 -8.11
C ALA A 419 -19.11 -20.39 -6.71
N VAL A 420 -18.03 -21.13 -6.44
CA VAL A 420 -17.43 -21.26 -5.10
C VAL A 420 -16.05 -20.60 -5.06
N ALA A 421 -15.77 -19.88 -3.97
CA ALA A 421 -14.44 -19.42 -3.60
C ALA A 421 -14.10 -19.95 -2.21
N ALA A 422 -12.89 -20.45 -2.02
CA ALA A 422 -12.42 -20.99 -0.74
C ALA A 422 -10.97 -20.58 -0.48
N LEU A 423 -10.68 -20.24 0.77
CA LEU A 423 -9.35 -19.91 1.27
C LEU A 423 -9.16 -20.57 2.62
N HIS A 424 -8.14 -21.40 2.76
CA HIS A 424 -7.83 -22.08 4.02
C HIS A 424 -6.36 -21.89 4.36
N THR A 425 -6.10 -21.66 5.64
CA THR A 425 -4.80 -21.32 6.19
C THR A 425 -4.52 -22.22 7.38
N LEU A 426 -3.32 -22.79 7.39
CA LEU A 426 -2.78 -23.62 8.45
C LEU A 426 -1.44 -23.03 8.90
N ALA A 427 -1.41 -22.48 10.11
CA ALA A 427 -0.19 -21.99 10.72
C ALA A 427 0.30 -22.97 11.80
N TYR A 428 1.61 -23.21 11.81
CA TYR A 428 2.27 -24.10 12.78
C TYR A 428 3.51 -23.42 13.38
N ARG A 429 3.59 -23.42 14.71
CA ARG A 429 4.71 -22.88 15.49
C ARG A 429 5.39 -23.99 16.29
N PRO A 430 6.32 -24.76 15.70
CA PRO A 430 7.04 -25.82 16.42
C PRO A 430 7.93 -25.26 17.54
N LEU A 431 8.51 -24.07 17.33
CA LEU A 431 9.40 -23.36 18.25
C LEU A 431 8.97 -21.90 18.30
N THR A 432 9.29 -21.18 19.37
CA THR A 432 9.01 -19.73 19.48
C THR A 432 9.67 -18.92 18.35
N ALA A 433 10.81 -19.40 17.85
CA ALA A 433 11.59 -18.76 16.81
C ALA A 433 11.26 -19.22 15.38
N LEU A 434 10.34 -20.17 15.20
CA LEU A 434 10.05 -20.78 13.89
C LEU A 434 8.54 -20.79 13.65
N HIS A 435 8.12 -20.12 12.58
CA HIS A 435 6.73 -20.04 12.16
C HIS A 435 6.59 -20.57 10.73
N LEU A 436 5.68 -21.52 10.55
CA LEU A 436 5.38 -22.15 9.27
C LEU A 436 3.94 -21.86 8.89
N LEU A 437 3.69 -21.61 7.61
CA LEU A 437 2.36 -21.34 7.08
C LEU A 437 2.12 -22.13 5.81
N LEU A 438 0.96 -22.74 5.72
CA LEU A 438 0.41 -23.31 4.50
C LEU A 438 -0.93 -22.66 4.21
N LEU A 439 -1.11 -22.14 3.01
CA LEU A 439 -2.35 -21.52 2.57
C LEU A 439 -2.77 -22.13 1.24
N HIS A 440 -4.01 -22.61 1.18
CA HIS A 440 -4.64 -23.13 -0.01
C HIS A 440 -5.76 -22.17 -0.45
N ARG A 441 -5.83 -21.87 -1.75
CA ARG A 441 -6.88 -21.02 -2.33
C ARG A 441 -7.46 -21.66 -3.59
N HIS A 442 -8.77 -21.55 -3.70
CA HIS A 442 -9.54 -21.99 -4.86
C HIS A 442 -10.60 -20.92 -5.17
N TYR A 443 -10.46 -20.24 -6.31
CA TYR A 443 -11.43 -19.27 -6.81
C TYR A 443 -11.96 -19.77 -8.14
N ALA A 444 -13.24 -20.16 -8.17
CA ALA A 444 -13.89 -20.57 -9.40
C ALA A 444 -13.77 -19.47 -10.48
N LYS A 445 -13.69 -19.89 -11.74
CA LYS A 445 -13.49 -18.99 -12.89
C LYS A 445 -14.62 -17.99 -13.07
N ASP A 446 -15.82 -18.36 -12.67
CA ASP A 446 -17.09 -17.64 -12.76
C ASP A 446 -17.59 -17.12 -11.41
N TYR A 447 -16.74 -17.09 -10.38
CA TYR A 447 -17.11 -16.51 -9.08
C TYR A 447 -17.38 -15.00 -9.19
N GLU A 448 -18.53 -14.55 -8.67
CA GLU A 448 -19.04 -13.19 -8.84
C GLU A 448 -18.80 -12.27 -7.63
N GLY A 449 -17.58 -12.28 -7.09
CA GLY A 449 -17.17 -11.36 -6.03
C GLY A 449 -16.89 -9.94 -6.54
N ILE A 450 -17.90 -9.06 -6.56
CA ILE A 450 -17.77 -7.66 -7.02
C ILE A 450 -16.86 -6.84 -6.11
N PHE A 451 -17.04 -6.97 -4.79
CA PHE A 451 -16.25 -6.30 -3.75
C PHE A 451 -15.35 -7.27 -2.97
N ALA A 452 -15.13 -8.46 -3.52
CA ALA A 452 -14.28 -9.46 -2.93
C ALA A 452 -12.81 -9.13 -3.21
N ARG A 453 -12.00 -9.05 -2.15
CA ARG A 453 -10.55 -8.87 -2.22
C ARG A 453 -9.89 -9.75 -1.19
N SER A 454 -9.15 -10.75 -1.66
CA SER A 454 -8.45 -11.70 -0.80
C SER A 454 -7.06 -11.99 -1.34
N PHE A 455 -6.32 -12.85 -0.63
CA PHE A 455 -4.99 -13.27 -1.02
C PHE A 455 -5.02 -13.98 -2.38
N GLY A 456 -4.15 -13.56 -3.31
CA GLY A 456 -4.05 -14.16 -4.63
C GLY A 456 -2.95 -13.52 -5.46
N GLU A 457 -2.73 -14.09 -6.64
CA GLU A 457 -1.85 -13.55 -7.67
C GLU A 457 -2.63 -12.62 -8.63
N GLY A 458 -3.94 -12.82 -8.75
CA GLY A 458 -4.84 -11.86 -9.39
C GLY A 458 -5.32 -10.76 -8.44
N ASN A 459 -5.69 -9.61 -9.01
CA ASN A 459 -6.32 -8.52 -8.26
C ASN A 459 -7.80 -8.80 -7.90
N GLN A 460 -8.40 -9.83 -8.51
CA GLN A 460 -9.79 -10.22 -8.32
C GLN A 460 -9.86 -11.64 -7.76
N VAL A 461 -10.81 -11.87 -6.85
CA VAL A 461 -11.08 -13.20 -6.27
C VAL A 461 -11.83 -14.05 -7.28
N ARG A 462 -11.19 -14.47 -8.38
CA ARG A 462 -11.77 -15.39 -9.37
C ARG A 462 -10.67 -16.05 -10.18
N ASN A 463 -11.01 -17.17 -10.81
CA ASN A 463 -10.18 -17.83 -11.82
C ASN A 463 -8.76 -18.19 -11.31
N GLU A 464 -8.60 -18.63 -10.07
CA GLU A 464 -7.27 -18.89 -9.51
C GLU A 464 -7.28 -20.09 -8.55
N ASP A 465 -6.39 -21.03 -8.76
CA ASP A 465 -6.02 -22.06 -7.79
C ASP A 465 -4.61 -21.78 -7.31
N GLY A 466 -4.32 -21.96 -6.03
CA GLY A 466 -2.95 -21.84 -5.57
C GLY A 466 -2.64 -22.42 -4.20
N LEU A 467 -1.37 -22.69 -3.99
CA LEU A 467 -0.80 -23.18 -2.75
C LEU A 467 0.40 -22.32 -2.39
N TYR A 468 0.34 -21.71 -1.21
CA TYR A 468 1.41 -20.91 -0.64
C TYR A 468 1.99 -21.64 0.56
N ALA A 469 3.31 -21.77 0.60
CA ALA A 469 4.06 -22.30 1.74
C ALA A 469 5.08 -21.25 2.19
N GLY A 470 4.98 -20.83 3.44
CA GLY A 470 5.80 -19.79 4.04
C GLY A 470 6.56 -20.26 5.27
N LEU A 471 7.72 -19.67 5.49
CA LEU A 471 8.66 -19.90 6.57
C LEU A 471 9.14 -18.56 7.12
N GLU A 472 9.05 -18.40 8.42
CA GLU A 472 9.74 -17.34 9.15
C GLU A 472 10.59 -17.96 10.27
N TRP A 473 11.87 -17.59 10.31
CA TRP A 473 12.83 -18.13 11.27
C TRP A 473 13.70 -17.03 11.87
N LEU A 474 13.78 -17.04 13.20
CA LEU A 474 14.59 -16.15 14.02
C LEU A 474 15.71 -16.96 14.68
N PRO A 475 16.77 -17.36 13.94
CA PRO A 475 17.86 -18.18 14.49
C PRO A 475 18.62 -17.51 15.66
N GLY A 476 18.53 -16.18 15.79
CA GLY A 476 19.13 -15.41 16.86
C GLY A 476 18.44 -14.06 17.03
N ARG A 477 19.02 -13.18 17.86
CA ARG A 477 18.44 -11.85 18.17
C ARG A 477 18.62 -10.81 17.07
N ASP A 478 19.59 -11.04 16.17
CA ASP A 478 20.06 -10.06 15.20
C ASP A 478 19.89 -10.53 13.75
N LEU A 479 19.14 -11.60 13.51
CA LEU A 479 18.87 -12.14 12.18
C LEU A 479 17.43 -12.67 12.09
N LYS A 480 16.68 -12.18 11.11
CA LYS A 480 15.36 -12.69 10.69
C LYS A 480 15.46 -13.20 9.26
N LEU A 481 15.01 -14.44 9.04
CA LEU A 481 14.82 -15.04 7.73
C LEU A 481 13.32 -15.17 7.45
N THR A 482 12.88 -14.64 6.32
CA THR A 482 11.54 -14.87 5.78
C THR A 482 11.68 -15.50 4.40
N ALA A 483 11.01 -16.63 4.15
CA ALA A 483 11.02 -17.28 2.86
C ALA A 483 9.63 -17.83 2.52
N TYR A 484 9.27 -17.82 1.24
CA TYR A 484 8.04 -18.47 0.79
C TYR A 484 8.17 -19.01 -0.62
N THR A 485 7.25 -19.91 -0.95
CA THR A 485 6.97 -20.34 -2.31
C THR A 485 5.46 -20.34 -2.55
N ASP A 486 5.05 -19.86 -3.71
CA ASP A 486 3.65 -19.79 -4.14
C ASP A 486 3.51 -20.45 -5.52
N TRP A 487 2.71 -21.50 -5.59
CA TRP A 487 2.33 -22.14 -6.83
C TRP A 487 0.90 -21.74 -7.17
N PHE A 488 0.70 -21.22 -8.38
CA PHE A 488 -0.62 -20.75 -8.81
C PHE A 488 -0.93 -21.17 -10.24
N ARG A 489 -2.23 -21.30 -10.52
CA ARG A 489 -2.77 -21.66 -11.82
C ARG A 489 -4.05 -20.85 -12.08
N PHE A 490 -4.23 -20.43 -13.32
CA PHE A 490 -5.46 -19.77 -13.78
C PHE A 490 -6.24 -20.72 -14.71
N PRO A 491 -7.38 -21.29 -14.29
CA PRO A 491 -8.14 -22.22 -15.12
C PRO A 491 -8.63 -21.68 -16.47
N ALA A 492 -8.93 -20.39 -16.57
CA ALA A 492 -9.44 -19.70 -17.76
C ALA A 492 -8.47 -18.59 -18.24
N PRO A 493 -8.59 -18.14 -19.51
CA PRO A 493 -7.72 -17.11 -20.09
C PRO A 493 -7.72 -15.80 -19.31
N ARG A 494 -6.63 -15.04 -19.43
CA ARG A 494 -6.42 -13.72 -18.80
C ARG A 494 -5.89 -12.71 -19.81
N TYR A 495 -5.90 -11.44 -19.43
CA TYR A 495 -5.20 -10.41 -20.19
C TYR A 495 -3.72 -10.79 -20.38
N ARG A 496 -3.24 -10.75 -21.63
CA ARG A 496 -1.90 -11.22 -22.08
C ARG A 496 -1.65 -12.74 -21.98
N VAL A 497 -2.69 -13.53 -21.70
CA VAL A 497 -2.63 -14.99 -21.62
C VAL A 497 -3.91 -15.59 -22.21
N SER A 498 -3.92 -15.80 -23.52
CA SER A 498 -5.08 -16.21 -24.31
C SER A 498 -5.50 -17.67 -24.10
N PHE A 499 -4.62 -18.50 -23.53
CA PHE A 499 -4.89 -19.92 -23.28
C PHE A 499 -5.32 -20.20 -21.83
N PRO A 500 -6.19 -21.21 -21.61
CA PRO A 500 -6.60 -21.64 -20.28
C PRO A 500 -5.50 -22.44 -19.57
N ARG A 501 -5.64 -22.59 -18.25
CA ARG A 501 -4.77 -23.41 -17.38
C ARG A 501 -3.31 -22.95 -17.33
N SER A 502 -3.07 -21.65 -17.47
CA SER A 502 -1.73 -21.09 -17.31
C SER A 502 -1.22 -21.27 -15.89
N LYS A 503 0.09 -21.47 -15.75
CA LYS A 503 0.73 -21.75 -14.46
C LYS A 503 1.82 -20.74 -14.16
N GLY A 504 2.13 -20.62 -12.87
CA GLY A 504 3.30 -19.89 -12.43
C GLY A 504 3.78 -20.33 -11.07
N THR A 505 4.98 -19.89 -10.74
CA THR A 505 5.63 -20.17 -9.46
C THR A 505 6.40 -18.94 -9.03
N GLU A 506 6.27 -18.60 -7.76
CA GLU A 506 7.03 -17.54 -7.13
C GLU A 506 7.81 -18.13 -5.97
N ALA A 507 9.07 -17.71 -5.81
CA ALA A 507 9.91 -18.04 -4.68
C ALA A 507 10.55 -16.76 -4.16
N PHE A 508 10.62 -16.62 -2.85
CA PHE A 508 11.10 -15.41 -2.19
C PHE A 508 11.94 -15.77 -0.97
N VAL A 509 13.02 -15.02 -0.77
CA VAL A 509 13.86 -15.08 0.43
C VAL A 509 14.25 -13.66 0.82
N GLN A 510 14.11 -13.35 2.10
CA GLN A 510 14.54 -12.12 2.72
C GLN A 510 15.31 -12.41 3.99
N LEU A 511 16.46 -11.76 4.12
CA LEU A 511 17.30 -11.76 5.31
C LEU A 511 17.39 -10.32 5.80
N VAL A 512 17.02 -10.12 7.06
CA VAL A 512 17.19 -8.83 7.75
C VAL A 512 18.11 -9.09 8.93
N GLY A 513 19.19 -8.34 9.03
CA GLY A 513 20.11 -8.50 10.14
C GLY A 513 20.74 -7.20 10.62
N LYS A 514 21.39 -7.30 11.77
CA LYS A 514 22.14 -6.18 12.36
C LYS A 514 23.61 -6.51 12.45
N CYS A 515 24.43 -5.49 12.24
CA CYS A 515 25.86 -5.54 12.50
C CYS A 515 26.18 -4.52 13.60
N GLY A 516 26.24 -5.01 14.85
CA GLY A 516 26.39 -4.14 16.03
C GLY A 516 25.16 -3.25 16.27
N LYS A 517 25.37 -2.11 16.94
CA LYS A 517 24.29 -1.18 17.33
C LYS A 517 24.02 -0.06 16.32
N LYS A 518 24.92 0.17 15.36
CA LYS A 518 24.89 1.31 14.44
C LYS A 518 24.57 0.92 13.00
N SER A 519 24.41 -0.37 12.69
CA SER A 519 24.19 -0.81 11.32
C SER A 519 23.20 -1.95 11.22
N ASP A 520 22.34 -1.84 10.22
CA ASP A 520 21.39 -2.86 9.79
C ASP A 520 21.48 -3.06 8.28
N TRP A 521 21.11 -4.25 7.84
CA TRP A 521 21.16 -4.66 6.45
C TRP A 521 19.96 -5.50 6.07
N LEU A 522 19.56 -5.41 4.81
CA LEU A 522 18.50 -6.21 4.20
C LEU A 522 19.01 -6.79 2.89
N LEU A 523 18.86 -8.10 2.73
CA LEU A 523 19.08 -8.81 1.48
C LEU A 523 17.79 -9.50 1.09
N ARG A 524 17.32 -9.24 -0.12
CA ARG A 524 16.06 -9.78 -0.63
C ARG A 524 16.28 -10.31 -2.03
N TYR A 525 15.73 -11.49 -2.29
CA TYR A 525 15.73 -12.12 -3.59
C TYR A 525 14.35 -12.70 -3.89
N ARG A 526 13.83 -12.39 -5.09
CA ARG A 526 12.55 -12.87 -5.60
C ARG A 526 12.75 -13.47 -6.98
N TYR A 527 12.24 -14.68 -7.16
CA TYR A 527 12.15 -15.37 -8.43
C TYR A 527 10.68 -15.57 -8.79
N LYS A 528 10.30 -15.22 -10.03
CA LYS A 528 8.93 -15.36 -10.51
C LYS A 528 8.92 -15.93 -11.92
N GLN A 529 8.23 -17.05 -12.08
CA GLN A 529 8.00 -17.69 -13.37
C GLN A 529 6.51 -17.63 -13.70
N ARG A 530 6.17 -17.18 -14.91
CA ARG A 530 4.80 -17.15 -15.43
C ARG A 530 4.77 -17.42 -16.93
N GLU A 531 3.65 -17.93 -17.42
CA GLU A 531 3.40 -18.08 -18.85
C GLU A 531 2.70 -16.84 -19.43
N ARG A 532 3.10 -16.39 -20.62
CA ARG A 532 2.51 -15.27 -21.38
C ARG A 532 2.31 -15.63 -22.84
N ASP A 533 1.43 -14.91 -23.54
CA ASP A 533 1.31 -15.00 -25.00
C ASP A 533 2.54 -14.42 -25.71
N VAL A 534 2.93 -15.03 -26.83
CA VAL A 534 3.86 -14.42 -27.80
C VAL A 534 3.11 -13.34 -28.58
N LEU A 535 3.54 -12.08 -28.47
CA LEU A 535 3.15 -11.05 -29.41
C LEU A 535 4.03 -11.19 -30.65
N ALA A 536 3.58 -11.97 -31.64
CA ALA A 536 4.21 -11.98 -32.94
C ALA A 536 3.96 -10.64 -33.64
N ASP A 537 5.00 -10.08 -34.27
CA ASP A 537 4.93 -8.90 -35.15
C ASP A 537 4.08 -9.12 -36.41
N ARG A 538 3.43 -10.27 -36.54
CA ARG A 538 2.49 -10.58 -37.61
C ARG A 538 1.15 -11.00 -37.03
N LYS A 539 0.11 -10.31 -37.50
CA LYS A 539 -1.30 -10.62 -37.24
C LYS A 539 -1.58 -12.10 -37.49
N GLU A 540 -2.44 -12.64 -36.61
CA GLU A 540 -3.12 -13.94 -36.68
C GLU A 540 -2.36 -15.12 -36.06
N SER A 541 -2.56 -15.23 -34.73
CA SER A 541 -2.38 -16.41 -33.85
C SER A 541 -1.17 -16.34 -32.92
N ALA A 542 -1.42 -16.45 -31.62
CA ALA A 542 -0.38 -16.65 -30.62
C ALA A 542 0.24 -18.04 -30.83
N GLU A 543 1.56 -18.12 -31.03
CA GLU A 543 2.29 -19.39 -31.29
C GLU A 543 2.39 -20.32 -30.08
N GLY A 544 1.80 -19.95 -28.93
CA GLY A 544 1.75 -20.74 -27.71
C GLY A 544 2.28 -19.99 -26.48
N PRO A 545 2.28 -20.64 -25.31
CA PRO A 545 2.78 -20.06 -24.07
C PRO A 545 4.30 -19.88 -24.11
N VAL A 546 4.80 -18.66 -23.87
CA VAL A 546 6.21 -18.43 -23.50
C VAL A 546 6.33 -18.31 -22.00
N THR A 547 7.30 -19.03 -21.46
CA THR A 547 7.69 -18.89 -20.06
C THR A 547 8.58 -17.67 -19.90
N VAL A 548 8.12 -16.72 -19.08
CA VAL A 548 8.86 -15.54 -18.66
C VAL A 548 9.37 -15.77 -17.24
N ARG A 549 10.66 -15.51 -17.04
CA ARG A 549 11.36 -15.63 -15.76
C ARG A 549 11.86 -14.26 -15.35
N ARG A 550 11.43 -13.83 -14.16
CA ARG A 550 11.86 -12.56 -13.57
C ARG A 550 12.64 -12.84 -12.29
N HIS A 551 13.82 -12.25 -12.21
CA HIS A 551 14.66 -12.25 -11.04
C HIS A 551 14.71 -10.81 -10.50
N THR A 552 14.56 -10.65 -9.18
CA THR A 552 14.66 -9.35 -8.52
C THR A 552 15.53 -9.51 -7.28
N GLY A 553 16.60 -8.74 -7.20
CA GLY A 553 17.51 -8.68 -6.06
C GLY A 553 17.52 -7.28 -5.47
N LYS A 554 17.52 -7.18 -4.15
CA LYS A 554 17.64 -5.92 -3.43
C LYS A 554 18.59 -6.07 -2.25
N GLY A 555 19.60 -5.21 -2.21
CA GLY A 555 20.55 -5.11 -1.12
C GLY A 555 20.50 -3.72 -0.51
N GLN A 556 20.30 -3.65 0.81
CA GLN A 556 20.26 -2.40 1.53
C GLN A 556 21.21 -2.44 2.71
N TRP A 557 21.92 -1.34 2.90
CA TRP A 557 22.79 -1.15 4.03
C TRP A 557 22.54 0.21 4.65
N ARG A 558 22.37 0.20 5.97
CA ARG A 558 22.13 1.38 6.77
C ARG A 558 23.20 1.52 7.82
N TRP A 559 23.65 2.75 8.00
CA TRP A 559 24.69 3.08 8.95
C TRP A 559 24.39 4.41 9.64
N GLN A 560 24.18 4.33 10.95
CA GLN A 560 24.03 5.47 11.84
C GLN A 560 25.41 6.07 12.12
N ALA A 561 25.84 7.00 11.25
CA ALA A 561 27.15 7.64 11.33
C ALA A 561 27.29 8.50 12.61
N THR A 562 26.25 9.26 12.96
CA THR A 562 26.16 10.04 14.20
C THR A 562 24.76 9.92 14.80
N SER A 563 24.48 10.49 15.97
CA SER A 563 23.10 10.51 16.52
C SER A 563 22.09 11.25 15.63
N ALA A 564 22.57 12.15 14.76
CA ALA A 564 21.75 12.98 13.89
C ALA A 564 21.82 12.59 12.40
N CYS A 565 22.80 11.78 11.98
CA CYS A 565 23.04 11.44 10.59
C CYS A 565 22.92 9.93 10.35
N LEU A 566 22.01 9.54 9.46
CA LEU A 566 21.83 8.18 8.98
C LEU A 566 22.14 8.13 7.48
N LEU A 567 23.01 7.21 7.09
CA LEU A 567 23.33 6.92 5.71
C LEU A 567 22.63 5.63 5.28
N LYS A 568 22.08 5.65 4.07
CA LYS A 568 21.41 4.50 3.48
C LYS A 568 21.86 4.30 2.04
N THR A 569 22.36 3.12 1.76
CA THR A 569 22.77 2.70 0.41
C THR A 569 21.86 1.56 -0.03
N THR A 570 21.24 1.69 -1.20
CA THR A 570 20.39 0.64 -1.77
C THR A 570 20.86 0.29 -3.17
N LEU A 571 20.99 -1.02 -3.42
CA LEU A 571 21.26 -1.61 -4.72
C LEU A 571 20.06 -2.47 -5.12
N ASP A 572 19.43 -2.13 -6.24
CA ASP A 572 18.33 -2.89 -6.84
C ASP A 572 18.79 -3.49 -8.17
N TYR A 573 18.40 -4.74 -8.43
CA TYR A 573 18.66 -5.46 -9.67
C TYR A 573 17.42 -6.20 -10.12
N VAL A 574 17.08 -6.08 -11.40
CA VAL A 574 15.99 -6.80 -12.05
C VAL A 574 16.52 -7.44 -13.31
N GLN A 575 16.15 -8.70 -13.54
CA GLN A 575 16.37 -9.37 -14.81
C GLN A 575 15.06 -9.99 -15.27
N ASN A 576 14.70 -9.77 -16.52
CA ASN A 576 13.51 -10.34 -17.13
C ASN A 576 13.94 -11.09 -18.39
N GLY A 577 13.79 -12.42 -18.36
CA GLY A 577 14.10 -13.29 -19.48
C GLY A 577 12.82 -13.89 -20.05
N ALA A 578 12.59 -13.70 -21.34
CA ALA A 578 11.59 -14.45 -22.08
C ALA A 578 12.31 -15.47 -22.98
N SER A 579 11.74 -16.67 -23.09
CA SER A 579 12.41 -17.78 -23.82
C SER A 579 12.60 -17.47 -25.31
N ASP A 580 11.89 -16.48 -25.85
CA ASP A 580 11.90 -16.00 -27.23
C ASP A 580 12.73 -14.71 -27.47
N LYS A 581 12.89 -13.84 -26.47
CA LYS A 581 13.46 -12.48 -26.64
C LYS A 581 14.77 -12.19 -25.88
N GLY A 582 15.41 -13.22 -25.33
CA GLY A 582 16.65 -13.03 -24.56
C GLY A 582 16.40 -12.41 -23.19
N ASN A 583 17.47 -12.00 -22.52
CA ASN A 583 17.40 -11.44 -21.17
C ASN A 583 17.58 -9.91 -21.23
N GLU A 584 16.59 -9.20 -20.70
CA GLU A 584 16.71 -7.79 -20.36
C GLU A 584 17.14 -7.67 -18.88
N GLN A 585 17.86 -6.60 -18.56
CA GLN A 585 18.23 -6.29 -17.19
C GLN A 585 17.98 -4.83 -16.83
N GLY A 586 17.97 -4.57 -15.53
CA GLY A 586 17.95 -3.24 -14.95
C GLY A 586 18.68 -3.25 -13.62
N TYR A 587 19.40 -2.18 -13.33
CA TYR A 587 20.01 -1.95 -12.02
C TYR A 587 19.94 -0.49 -11.59
N GLN A 588 19.95 -0.28 -10.28
CA GLN A 588 19.96 1.04 -9.67
C GLN A 588 20.83 1.03 -8.42
N LEU A 589 21.58 2.11 -8.23
CA LEU A 589 22.31 2.38 -7.00
C LEU A 589 21.89 3.73 -6.46
N THR A 590 21.40 3.76 -5.22
CA THR A 590 21.00 4.99 -4.53
C THR A 590 21.78 5.19 -3.24
N GLN A 591 22.01 6.45 -2.92
CA GLN A 591 22.52 6.92 -1.64
C GLN A 591 21.56 7.97 -1.10
N ALA A 592 21.10 7.76 0.13
CA ALA A 592 20.34 8.74 0.90
C ALA A 592 21.09 9.13 2.18
N ILE A 593 20.91 10.39 2.57
CA ILE A 593 21.46 11.01 3.77
C ILE A 593 20.29 11.65 4.51
N ASP A 594 20.04 11.18 5.71
CA ASP A 594 18.98 11.67 6.58
C ASP A 594 19.62 12.39 7.78
N LEU A 595 19.18 13.63 7.99
CA LEU A 595 19.66 14.55 9.01
C LEU A 595 18.50 14.92 9.93
N LYS A 596 18.58 14.44 11.17
CA LYS A 596 17.64 14.72 12.25
C LYS A 596 18.37 15.11 13.53
N PRO A 597 18.63 16.41 13.76
CA PRO A 597 19.27 16.87 14.99
C PRO A 597 18.42 16.53 16.22
N SER A 598 19.04 16.01 17.28
CA SER A 598 18.31 15.59 18.50
C SER A 598 17.52 16.70 19.21
N ALA A 599 17.89 17.96 18.97
CA ALA A 599 17.23 19.16 19.53
C ALA A 599 16.63 20.07 18.44
N GLY A 600 16.59 19.63 17.18
CA GLY A 600 16.10 20.44 16.07
C GLY A 600 14.60 20.26 15.84
N GLU A 601 13.91 21.35 15.53
CA GLU A 601 12.51 21.36 15.04
C GLU A 601 12.42 21.03 13.54
N TRP A 602 13.46 20.39 12.99
CA TRP A 602 13.58 20.13 11.57
C TRP A 602 14.20 18.77 11.27
N GLU A 603 13.79 18.23 10.13
CA GLU A 603 14.32 16.98 9.58
C GLU A 603 14.53 17.18 8.09
N CYS A 604 15.66 16.71 7.57
CA CYS A 604 16.00 16.83 6.17
C CYS A 604 16.51 15.50 5.64
N GLU A 605 16.10 15.15 4.44
CA GLU A 605 16.62 13.98 3.72
C GLU A 605 17.00 14.39 2.31
N ALA A 606 18.21 14.05 1.91
CA ALA A 606 18.68 14.20 0.54
C ALA A 606 19.04 12.83 0.00
N GLY A 607 18.49 12.47 -1.14
CA GLY A 607 18.75 11.20 -1.79
C GLY A 607 19.00 11.37 -3.28
N GLY A 608 19.79 10.46 -3.83
CA GLY A 608 20.00 10.41 -5.28
C GLY A 608 20.63 9.10 -5.73
N GLY A 609 20.50 8.82 -7.01
CA GLY A 609 21.03 7.60 -7.60
C GLY A 609 21.03 7.61 -9.12
N TYR A 610 21.69 6.60 -9.66
CA TYR A 610 21.71 6.28 -11.08
C TYR A 610 20.90 5.02 -11.32
N PHE A 611 20.13 5.02 -12.41
CA PHE A 611 19.36 3.87 -12.87
C PHE A 611 19.67 3.60 -14.34
N HIS A 612 19.68 2.32 -14.69
CA HIS A 612 19.78 1.85 -16.06
C HIS A 612 18.90 0.63 -16.24
N THR A 613 18.02 0.63 -17.24
CA THR A 613 17.15 -0.49 -17.59
C THR A 613 17.03 -0.63 -19.09
N ASP A 614 17.10 -1.86 -19.60
CA ASP A 614 17.00 -2.13 -21.03
C ASP A 614 15.58 -1.92 -21.60
N GLY A 615 14.54 -2.02 -20.76
CA GLY A 615 13.16 -1.87 -21.21
C GLY A 615 12.12 -1.79 -20.09
N TYR A 616 10.85 -1.68 -20.49
CA TYR A 616 9.72 -1.50 -19.58
C TYR A 616 9.52 -2.65 -18.57
N ASP A 617 9.86 -3.89 -18.97
CA ASP A 617 9.69 -5.07 -18.10
C ASP A 617 10.82 -5.17 -17.04
N THR A 618 11.91 -4.42 -17.19
CA THR A 618 13.02 -4.31 -16.23
C THR A 618 13.06 -2.99 -15.48
N ARG A 619 12.00 -2.18 -15.59
CA ARG A 619 11.83 -0.94 -14.81
C ARG A 619 12.01 -1.19 -13.31
N ILE A 620 12.64 -0.24 -12.65
CA ILE A 620 12.99 -0.33 -11.23
C ILE A 620 12.17 0.69 -10.47
N TYR A 621 11.69 0.30 -9.30
CA TYR A 621 11.04 1.23 -8.40
C TYR A 621 11.96 1.48 -7.22
N ALA A 622 12.10 2.74 -6.83
CA ALA A 622 12.81 3.10 -5.62
C ALA A 622 11.88 3.88 -4.70
N TYR A 623 11.90 3.52 -3.43
CA TYR A 623 11.25 4.32 -2.42
C TYR A 623 11.98 5.66 -2.28
N GLU A 624 11.20 6.73 -2.18
CA GLU A 624 11.67 8.03 -1.75
C GLU A 624 10.68 8.60 -0.74
N ARG A 625 11.18 9.33 0.25
CA ARG A 625 10.34 9.87 1.33
C ARG A 625 9.21 10.74 0.77
N GLY A 626 7.98 10.41 1.16
CA GLY A 626 6.76 11.11 0.77
C GLY A 626 6.43 12.31 1.66
N LEU A 627 5.44 13.09 1.27
CA LEU A 627 4.72 13.99 2.18
C LEU A 627 3.85 13.19 3.17
N LEU A 628 3.25 13.84 4.16
CA LEU A 628 2.30 13.15 5.06
C LEU A 628 1.13 12.59 4.25
N TYR A 629 0.69 11.38 4.60
CA TYR A 629 -0.39 10.66 3.94
C TYR A 629 -0.14 10.38 2.46
N THR A 630 1.13 10.26 2.05
CA THR A 630 1.49 9.96 0.66
C THR A 630 2.60 8.93 0.59
N TYR A 631 2.60 8.19 -0.50
CA TYR A 631 3.58 7.15 -0.82
C TYR A 631 4.21 7.46 -2.16
N SER A 632 5.53 7.29 -2.25
CA SER A 632 6.25 7.53 -3.49
C SER A 632 7.21 6.38 -3.79
N PHE A 633 6.82 5.59 -4.79
CA PHE A 633 7.66 4.58 -5.44
C PHE A 633 7.73 4.92 -6.94
N PRO A 634 8.44 5.99 -7.32
CA PRO A 634 8.66 6.29 -8.73
C PRO A 634 9.27 5.10 -9.46
N ALA A 635 8.74 4.82 -10.65
CA ALA A 635 9.27 3.83 -11.57
C ALA A 635 10.24 4.51 -12.55
N TYR A 636 11.43 3.94 -12.71
CA TYR A 636 12.44 4.39 -13.65
C TYR A 636 12.60 3.38 -14.79
N GLU A 637 12.59 3.91 -16.01
CA GLU A 637 12.77 3.16 -17.24
C GLU A 637 13.74 3.91 -18.15
N GLY A 638 14.77 3.23 -18.63
CA GLY A 638 15.84 3.75 -19.48
C GLY A 638 17.09 4.04 -18.68
N GLU A 639 17.82 5.08 -19.08
CA GLU A 639 19.07 5.49 -18.45
C GLU A 639 18.99 6.93 -17.91
N GLY A 640 19.36 7.12 -16.65
CA GLY A 640 19.39 8.46 -16.08
C GLY A 640 19.78 8.55 -14.62
N VAL A 641 19.60 9.76 -14.09
CA VAL A 641 19.79 10.08 -12.68
C VAL A 641 18.51 10.60 -12.07
N HIS A 642 18.32 10.28 -10.81
CA HIS A 642 17.23 10.79 -10.00
C HIS A 642 17.79 11.36 -8.70
N GLY A 643 17.26 12.48 -8.25
CA GLY A 643 17.58 13.06 -6.97
C GLY A 643 16.37 13.75 -6.35
N TYR A 644 16.29 13.71 -5.03
CA TYR A 644 15.27 14.39 -4.26
C TYR A 644 15.87 15.07 -3.02
N LEU A 645 15.20 16.14 -2.62
CA LEU A 645 15.41 16.81 -1.34
C LEU A 645 14.07 16.88 -0.63
N TRP A 646 14.00 16.38 0.59
CA TRP A 646 12.83 16.42 1.45
C TRP A 646 13.18 17.16 2.74
N GLY A 647 12.29 18.03 3.20
CA GLY A 647 12.48 18.79 4.42
C GLY A 647 11.17 18.97 5.17
N ARG A 648 11.21 18.76 6.48
CA ARG A 648 10.14 19.09 7.43
C ARG A 648 10.64 20.15 8.40
N TYR A 649 9.80 21.15 8.65
CA TYR A 649 10.04 22.20 9.64
C TYR A 649 8.79 22.39 10.50
N ASP A 650 8.92 22.14 11.79
CA ASP A 650 7.90 22.38 12.80
C ASP A 650 8.05 23.80 13.34
N ILE A 651 7.32 24.77 12.76
CA ILE A 651 7.44 26.20 13.12
C ILE A 651 7.05 26.43 14.59
N ASN A 652 6.03 25.71 15.04
CA ASN A 652 5.56 25.65 16.42
C ASN A 652 4.65 24.42 16.58
N SER A 653 4.02 24.26 17.75
CA SER A 653 3.09 23.15 18.02
C SER A 653 1.83 23.14 17.12
N LEU A 654 1.50 24.25 16.46
CA LEU A 654 0.33 24.39 15.60
C LEU A 654 0.67 24.18 14.13
N LEU A 655 1.85 24.60 13.66
CA LEU A 655 2.17 24.73 12.24
C LEU A 655 3.40 23.92 11.84
N THR A 656 3.21 22.99 10.90
CA THR A 656 4.27 22.23 10.25
C THR A 656 4.27 22.51 8.76
N VAL A 657 5.45 22.72 8.19
CA VAL A 657 5.67 22.81 6.74
C VAL A 657 6.54 21.64 6.28
N ILE A 658 6.13 21.00 5.19
CA ILE A 658 6.92 19.96 4.52
C ILE A 658 7.09 20.35 3.06
N VAL A 659 8.33 20.27 2.59
CA VAL A 659 8.70 20.57 1.20
C VAL A 659 9.47 19.39 0.64
N LYS A 660 9.14 19.00 -0.58
CA LYS A 660 9.92 18.02 -1.34
C LYS A 660 10.20 18.55 -2.73
N TYR A 661 11.45 18.50 -3.16
CA TYR A 661 11.85 18.82 -4.52
C TYR A 661 12.44 17.58 -5.17
N VAL A 662 12.01 17.28 -6.40
CA VAL A 662 12.41 16.08 -7.13
C VAL A 662 12.96 16.48 -8.49
N TYR A 663 14.08 15.88 -8.88
CA TYR A 663 14.69 16.01 -10.20
C TYR A 663 14.94 14.62 -10.80
N THR A 664 14.54 14.44 -12.05
CA THR A 664 14.90 13.26 -12.85
C THR A 664 15.45 13.73 -14.19
N GLY A 665 16.65 13.29 -14.55
CA GLY A 665 17.29 13.57 -15.83
C GLY A 665 17.56 12.28 -16.58
N TYR A 666 17.05 12.18 -17.81
CA TYR A 666 17.29 11.05 -18.70
C TYR A 666 18.45 11.35 -19.66
N PHE A 667 19.23 10.32 -19.98
CA PHE A 667 20.36 10.42 -20.91
C PHE A 667 20.08 9.78 -22.27
N ASP A 668 19.03 8.96 -22.35
CA ASP A 668 18.68 8.09 -23.48
C ASP A 668 17.58 8.66 -24.39
N ARG A 669 16.98 9.80 -24.03
CA ARG A 669 15.82 10.37 -24.74
C ARG A 669 15.74 11.89 -24.61
N ASP A 670 15.10 12.52 -25.58
CA ASP A 670 14.81 13.96 -25.59
C ASP A 670 13.35 14.30 -25.23
N ARG A 671 12.52 13.28 -24.95
CA ARG A 671 11.11 13.43 -24.59
C ARG A 671 10.72 12.38 -23.56
N ILE A 672 9.83 12.74 -22.64
CA ILE A 672 9.39 11.86 -21.55
C ILE A 672 7.88 11.61 -21.68
N GLY A 673 7.47 10.33 -21.64
CA GLY A 673 6.06 9.93 -21.73
C GLY A 673 5.51 9.97 -23.17
N SER A 674 4.19 9.90 -23.30
CA SER A 674 3.51 9.87 -24.60
C SER A 674 2.14 10.53 -24.56
N GLY A 675 1.59 10.86 -25.73
CA GLY A 675 0.25 11.43 -25.86
C GLY A 675 0.11 12.79 -25.16
N THR A 676 -0.97 12.98 -24.42
CA THR A 676 -1.20 14.22 -23.64
C THR A 676 -0.28 14.34 -22.43
N GLN A 677 0.38 13.25 -22.01
CA GLN A 677 1.34 13.20 -20.91
C GLN A 677 2.78 13.47 -21.37
N GLU A 678 3.04 13.53 -22.68
CA GLU A 678 4.37 13.77 -23.23
C GLU A 678 4.91 15.14 -22.77
N ILE A 679 6.16 15.14 -22.31
CA ILE A 679 6.94 16.31 -21.90
C ILE A 679 8.06 16.49 -22.91
N GLU A 680 8.22 17.71 -23.41
CA GLU A 680 9.36 18.07 -24.25
C GLU A 680 10.60 18.29 -23.39
N GLY A 681 11.71 17.64 -23.75
CA GLY A 681 12.95 17.64 -23.01
C GLY A 681 13.20 16.35 -22.20
N ARG A 682 14.43 16.23 -21.71
CA ARG A 682 14.94 15.07 -20.98
C ARG A 682 14.90 15.19 -19.46
N ASN A 683 14.37 16.31 -18.94
CA ASN A 683 14.38 16.64 -17.52
C ASN A 683 12.96 16.77 -16.98
N LYS A 684 12.75 16.25 -15.77
CA LYS A 684 11.53 16.39 -14.99
C LYS A 684 11.88 16.98 -13.63
N GLN A 685 11.13 18.02 -13.24
CA GLN A 685 11.30 18.75 -11.99
C GLN A 685 9.92 18.97 -11.36
N ASP A 686 9.75 18.55 -10.11
CA ASP A 686 8.49 18.71 -9.37
C ASP A 686 8.79 19.25 -7.96
N LEU A 687 8.00 20.22 -7.52
CA LEU A 687 8.00 20.74 -6.15
C LEU A 687 6.68 20.39 -5.48
N TYR A 688 6.76 19.74 -4.33
CA TYR A 688 5.64 19.39 -3.49
C TYR A 688 5.71 20.21 -2.21
N VAL A 689 4.60 20.85 -1.85
CA VAL A 689 4.50 21.66 -0.63
C VAL A 689 3.28 21.21 0.15
N GLN A 690 3.47 20.96 1.44
CA GLN A 690 2.40 20.57 2.35
C GLN A 690 2.45 21.43 3.61
N LEU A 691 1.28 21.92 4.01
CA LEU A 691 1.05 22.66 5.24
C LEU A 691 0.14 21.83 6.14
N LYS A 692 0.57 21.59 7.37
CA LYS A 692 -0.26 20.97 8.41
C LYS A 692 -0.49 21.98 9.53
N VAL A 693 -1.76 22.16 9.89
CA VAL A 693 -2.22 22.98 11.01
C VAL A 693 -2.92 22.09 12.01
N THR A 694 -2.48 22.11 13.26
CA THR A 694 -3.10 21.39 14.38
C THR A 694 -3.67 22.42 15.36
N PHE A 695 -4.90 22.20 15.83
CA PHE A 695 -5.59 23.07 16.80
C PHE A 695 -5.91 22.35 18.10
#